data_AF-A0A098G267-F1
#
_entry.id   AF-A0A098G267-F1
#
_cell.length_a   1.000
_cell.length_b   1.000
_cell.length_c   1.000
_cell.angle_alpha   90.00
_cell.angle_beta   90.00
_cell.angle_gamma   90.00
#
_symmetry.space_group_name_H-M   'P 1'
#
loop_
_entity.id
_entity.type
_entity.pdbx_description
1 polymer ?
#
loop_
_entity_poly.entity_id
_entity_poly.type
_entity_poly.pdbx_seq_one_letter_code
_entity_poly.pdbx_strand_id
1 'polypeptide(L)'
;MLIYKGKVLTKFKDKKAGKNQSEVDGFYRDPNGFEFFIKKPKDPKELFTELFAGLLLQQFKQRGLIDKIYHDSLIAADLIQFEDGSYGLIQPKISFKELYKIIGTGYRDGSDRDPLTEMFCGPQYYILLTQLKQYFGLPTALMMSLLFGDNSVHSGNVVCLDVISAIEMAFIQFARIDWGAAFRYFGHPQNNEELLNPFEYQGWFNPKGYTKGYFLNYKKIKGLFPAIAGQASKLLAQVDEDLLVDIVTTALKQLPIDIIDNKTKMELAQYLYIESFNNISFGEKGNYQQFTHDIAKILYERLKKITVMHDLLPTSVDSDLSPIQYVESLPTAISLPVNMVTPFAEQMNIWLNILSSSDEKSIFDFNRLERDKLAKQFNCFMENILRQAERLNQYASEMPPVSPDNASESHVLRELFILNADLTPHYSSNFEIKHSYRQLYWQVVHTVLTTSFHAVVTIRVLQNTQNATEFEKASAIHFLFDTLKEHLQTLNKAYQVFIKELETTLSSMSGAQLATICHSEIEFINSSVLIGIIIRNPVLWSRMALSFAEEREELDQKTEQYHLISLQQCHQGFTLFLELAHELPSITQINARIILVTELNRLFAKLPQFLQAELAPTLNKIQDEFREWQLCNEKDILSLEEENKDRPSIERDSNNKESTRQKLKTETISTSHNAENYLLFFSHADTSKPSSFVDESIAKLV
;
A
#
# COMPACT_ATOMS: atom_id res chain seq x y z
N MET A 1 35.69 13.23 -9.51
CA MET A 1 34.47 13.37 -8.69
C MET A 1 33.24 13.17 -9.56
N LEU A 2 32.47 12.13 -9.29
CA LEU A 2 31.33 11.72 -10.11
C LEU A 2 30.04 12.15 -9.42
N ILE A 3 29.15 12.87 -10.11
CA ILE A 3 27.91 13.41 -9.54
C ILE A 3 26.71 12.81 -10.26
N TYR A 4 25.73 12.32 -9.50
CA TYR A 4 24.45 11.83 -10.02
C TYR A 4 23.31 12.39 -9.19
N LYS A 5 22.33 13.03 -9.85
CA LYS A 5 21.16 13.67 -9.21
C LYS A 5 21.54 14.56 -8.02
N GLY A 6 22.59 15.38 -8.20
CA GLY A 6 23.09 16.30 -7.18
C GLY A 6 23.90 15.67 -6.05
N LYS A 7 24.16 14.36 -6.09
CA LYS A 7 24.91 13.64 -5.06
C LYS A 7 26.24 13.14 -5.57
N VAL A 8 27.24 13.20 -4.70
CA VAL A 8 28.60 12.72 -4.98
C VAL A 8 28.64 11.21 -4.85
N LEU A 9 29.12 10.53 -5.89
CA LEU A 9 29.29 9.09 -5.91
C LEU A 9 30.75 8.72 -5.61
N THR A 10 30.93 7.79 -4.69
CA THR A 10 32.26 7.23 -4.34
C THR A 10 32.36 5.80 -4.83
N LYS A 11 33.38 5.49 -5.64
CA LYS A 11 33.66 4.12 -6.08
C LYS A 11 34.13 3.28 -4.90
N PHE A 12 33.53 2.13 -4.68
CA PHE A 12 33.90 1.24 -3.57
C PHE A 12 34.30 -0.18 -4.02
N LYS A 13 34.04 -0.55 -5.28
CA LYS A 13 34.38 -1.88 -5.79
C LYS A 13 34.50 -1.86 -7.32
N ASP A 14 35.51 -2.53 -7.86
CA ASP A 14 35.63 -2.77 -9.30
C ASP A 14 34.71 -3.91 -9.76
N LYS A 15 34.28 -3.84 -11.02
CA LYS A 15 33.60 -4.99 -11.63
C LYS A 15 34.63 -6.07 -11.98
N LYS A 16 34.24 -7.33 -11.81
CA LYS A 16 35.11 -8.49 -12.05
C LYS A 16 34.89 -9.15 -13.41
N ALA A 17 33.78 -8.86 -14.09
CA ALA A 17 33.37 -9.52 -15.33
C ALA A 17 32.74 -8.52 -16.32
N GLY A 18 32.59 -8.93 -17.59
CA GLY A 18 31.96 -8.15 -18.67
C GLY A 18 32.95 -7.65 -19.75
N LYS A 19 32.42 -7.31 -20.93
CA LYS A 19 33.20 -6.92 -22.13
C LYS A 19 33.86 -5.54 -22.03
N ASN A 20 33.25 -4.64 -21.28
CA ASN A 20 33.78 -3.30 -21.02
C ASN A 20 34.73 -3.39 -19.82
N GLN A 21 35.89 -2.73 -19.86
CA GLN A 21 36.86 -2.67 -18.75
C GLN A 21 37.50 -1.28 -18.76
N SER A 22 36.70 -0.25 -18.56
CA SER A 22 37.18 1.11 -18.33
C SER A 22 37.49 1.32 -16.85
N GLU A 23 38.41 2.23 -16.53
CA GLU A 23 38.75 2.60 -15.14
C GLU A 23 37.53 3.11 -14.35
N VAL A 24 36.58 3.74 -15.04
CA VAL A 24 35.33 4.23 -14.44
C VAL A 24 34.32 3.11 -14.18
N ASP A 25 34.50 1.92 -14.75
CA ASP A 25 33.55 0.84 -14.57
C ASP A 25 33.61 0.27 -13.15
N GLY A 26 32.46 0.08 -12.51
CA GLY A 26 32.41 -0.52 -11.18
C GLY A 26 31.17 -0.15 -10.38
N PHE A 27 31.28 -0.31 -9.07
CA PHE A 27 30.22 -0.05 -8.11
C PHE A 27 30.52 1.19 -7.29
N TYR A 28 29.49 2.02 -7.15
CA TYR A 28 29.55 3.34 -6.54
C TYR A 28 28.47 3.49 -5.48
N ARG A 29 28.71 4.33 -4.48
CA ARG A 29 27.77 4.60 -3.39
C ARG A 29 27.58 6.11 -3.20
N ASP A 30 26.35 6.55 -2.94
CA ASP A 30 26.04 7.93 -2.55
C ASP A 30 26.13 8.13 -1.01
N PRO A 31 26.04 9.38 -0.50
CA PRO A 31 26.12 9.65 0.94
C PRO A 31 24.98 9.04 1.76
N ASN A 32 23.86 8.69 1.11
CA ASN A 32 22.70 8.08 1.75
C ASN A 32 22.79 6.55 1.76
N GLY A 33 23.86 5.97 1.22
CA GLY A 33 24.07 4.52 1.16
C GLY A 33 23.50 3.83 -0.07
N PHE A 34 22.90 4.55 -1.03
CA PHE A 34 22.40 3.95 -2.26
C PHE A 34 23.57 3.52 -3.14
N GLU A 35 23.50 2.28 -3.64
CA GLU A 35 24.55 1.68 -4.47
C GLU A 35 24.14 1.60 -5.94
N PHE A 36 25.12 1.84 -6.81
CA PHE A 36 24.95 1.91 -8.25
C PHE A 36 26.03 1.10 -8.94
N PHE A 37 25.72 0.57 -10.12
CA PHE A 37 26.70 0.08 -11.07
C PHE A 37 26.83 1.08 -12.21
N ILE A 38 28.05 1.47 -12.51
CA ILE A 38 28.38 2.37 -13.63
C ILE A 38 29.19 1.59 -14.66
N LYS A 39 28.80 1.71 -15.93
CA LYS A 39 29.59 1.24 -17.07
C LYS A 39 29.76 2.34 -18.12
N LYS A 40 30.92 2.40 -18.75
CA LYS A 40 31.19 3.20 -19.96
C LYS A 40 31.24 2.25 -21.17
N PRO A 41 30.18 2.17 -21.99
CA PRO A 41 30.19 1.35 -23.20
C PRO A 41 31.30 1.76 -24.15
N LYS A 42 31.99 0.79 -24.75
CA LYS A 42 33.00 1.06 -25.80
C LYS A 42 32.37 1.45 -27.13
N ASP A 43 31.19 0.90 -27.43
CA ASP A 43 30.41 1.22 -28.63
C ASP A 43 29.42 2.36 -28.30
N PRO A 44 29.56 3.55 -28.90
CA PRO A 44 28.61 4.65 -28.73
C PRO A 44 27.16 4.29 -29.11
N LYS A 45 26.97 3.30 -29.99
CA LYS A 45 25.63 2.80 -30.32
C LYS A 45 24.99 2.09 -29.14
N GLU A 46 25.75 1.26 -28.42
CA GLU A 46 25.30 0.55 -27.21
C GLU A 46 24.92 1.55 -26.11
N LEU A 47 25.72 2.62 -25.94
CA LEU A 47 25.39 3.72 -25.03
C LEU A 47 24.03 4.32 -25.36
N PHE A 48 23.80 4.67 -26.63
CA PHE A 48 22.52 5.25 -27.05
C PHE A 48 21.36 4.27 -26.89
N THR A 49 21.48 3.03 -27.39
CA THR A 49 20.35 2.07 -27.43
C THR A 49 19.92 1.64 -26.03
N GLU A 50 20.87 1.38 -25.14
CA GLU A 50 20.57 0.98 -23.77
C GLU A 50 19.98 2.12 -22.95
N LEU A 51 20.53 3.34 -23.09
CA LEU A 51 19.98 4.53 -22.45
C LEU A 51 18.57 4.81 -22.95
N PHE A 52 18.36 4.79 -24.26
CA PHE A 52 17.06 5.09 -24.85
C PHE A 52 16.00 4.06 -24.46
N ALA A 53 16.35 2.77 -24.43
CA ALA A 53 15.47 1.74 -23.87
C ALA A 53 15.15 2.00 -22.39
N GLY A 54 16.14 2.38 -21.59
CA GLY A 54 15.94 2.70 -20.17
C GLY A 54 15.04 3.91 -19.94
N LEU A 55 15.21 4.99 -20.69
CA LEU A 55 14.35 6.17 -20.62
C LEU A 55 12.90 5.85 -21.04
N LEU A 56 12.70 5.04 -22.09
CA LEU A 56 11.37 4.57 -22.46
C LEU A 56 10.73 3.74 -21.35
N LEU A 57 11.44 2.76 -20.78
CA LEU A 57 10.93 1.96 -19.65
C LEU A 57 10.55 2.84 -18.45
N GLN A 58 11.36 3.86 -18.15
CA GLN A 58 11.03 4.82 -17.10
C GLN A 58 9.73 5.57 -17.41
N GLN A 59 9.50 5.99 -18.66
CA GLN A 59 8.24 6.64 -19.06
C GLN A 59 7.03 5.71 -18.91
N PHE A 60 7.14 4.44 -19.33
CA PHE A 60 6.06 3.47 -19.12
C PHE A 60 5.75 3.26 -17.63
N LYS A 61 6.77 3.17 -16.78
CA LYS A 61 6.60 3.03 -15.32
C LYS A 61 6.00 4.26 -14.67
N GLN A 62 6.49 5.46 -15.00
CA GLN A 62 6.05 6.73 -14.42
C GLN A 62 4.59 7.05 -14.75
N ARG A 63 4.14 6.69 -15.95
CA ARG A 63 2.76 6.89 -16.41
C ARG A 63 1.78 5.83 -15.92
N GLY A 64 2.25 4.84 -15.15
CA GLY A 64 1.39 3.77 -14.63
C GLY A 64 0.93 2.77 -15.70
N LEU A 65 1.57 2.74 -16.87
CA LEU A 65 1.26 1.80 -17.96
C LEU A 65 1.74 0.37 -17.67
N ILE A 66 2.58 0.21 -16.64
CA ILE A 66 3.08 -1.06 -16.11
C ILE A 66 2.78 -1.09 -14.62
N ASP A 67 2.11 -2.14 -14.16
CA ASP A 67 1.79 -2.31 -12.74
C ASP A 67 3.07 -2.29 -11.89
N LYS A 68 2.99 -1.62 -10.74
CA LYS A 68 4.15 -1.38 -9.84
C LYS A 68 4.86 -2.67 -9.42
N ILE A 69 4.11 -3.76 -9.28
CA ILE A 69 4.66 -5.09 -8.95
C ILE A 69 5.69 -5.57 -9.97
N TYR A 70 5.60 -5.17 -11.24
CA TYR A 70 6.53 -5.56 -12.30
C TYR A 70 7.65 -4.53 -12.53
N HIS A 71 7.73 -3.45 -11.76
CA HIS A 71 8.76 -2.42 -12.01
C HIS A 71 10.17 -2.98 -11.87
N ASP A 72 10.40 -3.88 -10.92
CA ASP A 72 11.70 -4.53 -10.70
C ASP A 72 11.99 -5.62 -11.75
N SER A 73 10.99 -6.06 -12.52
CA SER A 73 11.21 -6.95 -13.67
C SER A 73 11.91 -6.26 -14.84
N LEU A 74 12.02 -4.93 -14.83
CA LEU A 74 12.51 -4.12 -15.94
C LEU A 74 13.67 -3.24 -15.48
N ILE A 75 14.82 -3.85 -15.21
CA ILE A 75 16.00 -3.16 -14.71
C ILE A 75 16.67 -2.44 -15.87
N ALA A 76 16.82 -1.13 -15.78
CA ALA A 76 17.35 -0.33 -16.87
C ALA A 76 18.35 0.72 -16.38
N ALA A 77 19.23 1.10 -17.30
CA ALA A 77 20.20 2.15 -17.07
C ALA A 77 19.60 3.55 -17.25
N ASP A 78 20.25 4.50 -16.62
CA ASP A 78 20.09 5.93 -16.76
C ASP A 78 21.45 6.52 -17.19
N LEU A 79 21.48 7.81 -17.53
CA LEU A 79 22.67 8.50 -17.99
C LEU A 79 23.51 9.00 -16.82
N ILE A 80 24.83 8.95 -17.00
CA ILE A 80 25.78 9.69 -16.15
C ILE A 80 26.85 10.36 -16.98
N GLN A 81 27.26 11.57 -16.59
CA GLN A 81 28.35 12.31 -17.22
C GLN A 81 29.63 12.18 -16.39
N PHE A 82 30.75 11.98 -17.07
CA PHE A 82 32.08 11.92 -16.49
C PHE A 82 32.78 13.29 -16.53
N GLU A 83 33.88 13.43 -15.79
CA GLU A 83 34.63 14.70 -15.69
C GLU A 83 35.25 15.14 -17.02
N ASP A 84 35.54 14.19 -17.91
CA ASP A 84 36.04 14.46 -19.27
C ASP A 84 34.93 14.95 -20.23
N GLY A 85 33.71 15.16 -19.72
CA GLY A 85 32.52 15.55 -20.49
C GLY A 85 31.82 14.39 -21.19
N SER A 86 32.45 13.21 -21.25
CA SER A 86 31.86 12.03 -21.90
C SER A 86 30.80 11.36 -21.03
N TYR A 87 30.07 10.41 -21.62
CA TYR A 87 28.91 9.80 -21.01
C TYR A 87 29.09 8.31 -20.72
N GLY A 88 28.35 7.83 -19.73
CA GLY A 88 28.22 6.43 -19.38
C GLY A 88 26.81 6.10 -18.92
N LEU A 89 26.64 4.85 -18.51
CA LEU A 89 25.38 4.30 -18.04
C LEU A 89 25.49 4.02 -16.55
N ILE A 90 24.52 4.50 -15.78
CA ILE A 90 24.36 4.22 -14.36
C ILE A 90 23.08 3.41 -14.15
N GLN A 91 23.16 2.33 -13.39
CA GLN A 91 22.00 1.54 -12.99
C GLN A 91 22.01 1.32 -11.48
N PRO A 92 20.84 1.19 -10.82
CA PRO A 92 20.78 0.74 -9.44
C PRO A 92 21.49 -0.60 -9.27
N LYS A 93 22.25 -0.77 -8.19
CA LYS A 93 22.85 -2.06 -7.86
C LYS A 93 21.78 -2.96 -7.24
N ILE A 94 21.32 -3.94 -8.00
CA ILE A 94 20.29 -4.90 -7.58
C ILE A 94 20.96 -6.25 -7.30
N SER A 95 20.53 -6.90 -6.22
CA SER A 95 20.95 -8.27 -5.92
C SER A 95 20.05 -9.24 -6.69
N PHE A 96 20.65 -10.11 -7.49
CA PHE A 96 19.93 -11.09 -8.30
C PHE A 96 20.76 -12.35 -8.53
N LYS A 97 20.09 -13.42 -8.96
CA LYS A 97 20.70 -14.64 -9.49
C LYS A 97 20.47 -14.71 -10.99
N GLU A 98 21.52 -14.91 -11.77
CA GLU A 98 21.41 -15.12 -13.21
C GLU A 98 20.67 -16.43 -13.50
N LEU A 99 19.82 -16.44 -14.53
CA LEU A 99 18.96 -17.58 -14.83
C LEU A 99 19.76 -18.86 -15.08
N TYR A 100 20.94 -18.76 -15.71
CA TYR A 100 21.80 -19.92 -16.01
C TYR A 100 22.21 -20.71 -14.76
N LYS A 101 22.28 -20.05 -13.59
CA LYS A 101 22.60 -20.69 -12.31
C LYS A 101 21.43 -21.50 -11.77
N ILE A 102 20.20 -21.13 -12.15
CA ILE A 102 18.96 -21.79 -11.71
C ILE A 102 18.66 -22.99 -12.60
N ILE A 103 18.76 -22.82 -13.93
CA ILE A 103 18.46 -23.88 -14.89
C ILE A 103 19.67 -24.75 -15.22
N GLY A 104 20.86 -24.44 -14.71
CA GLY A 104 22.07 -25.26 -14.89
C GLY A 104 22.71 -25.18 -16.28
N THR A 105 22.57 -24.05 -16.97
CA THR A 105 23.16 -23.82 -18.31
C THR A 105 24.48 -23.04 -18.26
N GLY A 106 25.13 -22.98 -17.09
CA GLY A 106 26.43 -22.32 -16.90
C GLY A 106 27.63 -23.17 -17.28
N TYR A 107 28.78 -22.53 -17.45
CA TYR A 107 30.06 -23.24 -17.44
C TYR A 107 30.28 -23.98 -16.11
N ARG A 108 31.10 -25.04 -16.15
CA ARG A 108 31.40 -25.87 -14.97
C ARG A 108 32.04 -25.09 -13.81
N ASP A 109 32.69 -23.98 -14.10
CA ASP A 109 33.30 -23.08 -13.11
C ASP A 109 32.32 -22.02 -12.56
N GLY A 110 31.07 -22.00 -13.07
CA GLY A 110 30.02 -21.06 -12.67
C GLY A 110 30.23 -19.62 -13.14
N SER A 111 31.24 -19.37 -13.99
CA SER A 111 31.69 -18.02 -14.35
C SER A 111 30.68 -17.22 -15.18
N ASP A 112 30.04 -17.88 -16.15
CA ASP A 112 29.05 -17.31 -17.07
C ASP A 112 28.15 -18.45 -17.61
N ARG A 113 27.12 -18.09 -18.37
CA ARG A 113 26.33 -19.02 -19.19
C ARG A 113 27.22 -19.73 -20.21
N ASP A 114 26.93 -20.99 -20.53
CA ASP A 114 27.51 -21.69 -21.67
C ASP A 114 26.63 -21.47 -22.92
N PRO A 115 27.08 -20.66 -23.91
CA PRO A 115 26.30 -20.36 -25.10
C PRO A 115 25.98 -21.59 -25.95
N LEU A 116 26.86 -22.60 -25.98
CA LEU A 116 26.66 -23.81 -26.77
C LEU A 116 25.59 -24.71 -26.13
N THR A 117 25.64 -24.85 -24.81
CA THR A 117 24.62 -25.61 -24.07
C THR A 117 23.24 -24.96 -24.22
N GLU A 118 23.14 -23.62 -24.08
CA GLU A 118 21.89 -22.92 -24.34
C GLU A 118 21.41 -23.03 -25.79
N MET A 119 22.33 -23.04 -26.76
CA MET A 119 21.97 -23.13 -28.17
C MET A 119 21.36 -24.49 -28.54
N PHE A 120 21.99 -25.59 -28.11
CA PHE A 120 21.57 -26.93 -28.52
C PHE A 120 20.51 -27.55 -27.60
N CYS A 121 20.51 -27.17 -26.32
CA CYS A 121 19.67 -27.78 -25.29
C CYS A 121 18.79 -26.77 -24.54
N GLY A 122 18.83 -25.49 -24.90
CA GLY A 122 18.08 -24.42 -24.24
C GLY A 122 16.61 -24.75 -23.97
N PRO A 123 15.81 -25.20 -24.97
CA PRO A 123 14.41 -25.54 -24.73
C PRO A 123 14.18 -26.60 -23.65
N GLN A 124 15.10 -27.55 -23.47
CA GLN A 124 15.02 -28.59 -22.46
C GLN A 124 15.37 -28.06 -21.06
N TYR A 125 16.24 -27.07 -20.95
CA TYR A 125 16.61 -26.47 -19.66
C TYR A 125 15.61 -25.40 -19.21
N TYR A 126 15.10 -24.59 -20.14
CA TYR A 126 14.15 -23.51 -19.81
C TYR A 126 12.79 -24.05 -19.36
N ILE A 127 12.43 -25.30 -19.68
CA ILE A 127 11.24 -25.92 -19.12
C ILE A 127 11.32 -26.07 -17.59
N LEU A 128 12.52 -26.11 -17.00
CA LEU A 128 12.70 -26.19 -15.54
C LEU A 128 12.13 -24.97 -14.82
N LEU A 129 11.89 -23.86 -15.52
CA LEU A 129 11.22 -22.69 -14.95
C LEU A 129 9.79 -23.00 -14.49
N THR A 130 9.12 -24.00 -15.08
CA THR A 130 7.78 -24.42 -14.64
C THR A 130 7.80 -25.22 -13.33
N GLN A 131 8.97 -25.67 -12.88
CA GLN A 131 9.15 -26.41 -11.64
C GLN A 131 9.38 -25.51 -10.42
N LEU A 132 9.55 -24.20 -10.65
CA LEU A 132 9.65 -23.21 -9.57
C LEU A 132 8.28 -23.06 -8.89
N LYS A 133 8.25 -23.00 -7.55
CA LYS A 133 6.97 -23.00 -6.81
C LYS A 133 6.17 -21.71 -6.96
N GLN A 134 6.82 -20.56 -6.78
CA GLN A 134 6.17 -19.24 -6.78
C GLN A 134 7.01 -18.27 -7.59
N TYR A 135 6.49 -17.80 -8.73
CA TYR A 135 7.19 -16.87 -9.60
C TYR A 135 6.26 -15.95 -10.39
N PHE A 136 6.77 -14.80 -10.79
CA PHE A 136 6.07 -13.84 -11.65
C PHE A 136 7.06 -12.95 -12.43
N GLY A 137 6.56 -12.18 -13.39
CA GLY A 137 7.29 -11.12 -14.10
C GLY A 137 7.96 -11.53 -15.41
N LEU A 138 8.08 -12.82 -15.70
CA LEU A 138 8.72 -13.31 -16.93
C LEU A 138 7.97 -12.86 -18.21
N PRO A 139 6.63 -12.98 -18.31
CA PRO A 139 5.88 -12.47 -19.45
C PRO A 139 6.09 -10.98 -19.66
N THR A 140 6.10 -10.17 -18.60
CA THR A 140 6.32 -8.71 -18.69
C THR A 140 7.72 -8.38 -19.22
N ALA A 141 8.75 -9.03 -18.69
CA ALA A 141 10.13 -8.85 -19.14
C ALA A 141 10.33 -9.24 -20.62
N LEU A 142 9.75 -10.37 -21.04
CA LEU A 142 9.83 -10.87 -22.41
C LEU A 142 8.97 -10.03 -23.38
N MET A 143 7.78 -9.59 -22.96
CA MET A 143 6.90 -8.71 -23.73
C MET A 143 7.60 -7.40 -24.07
N MET A 144 8.22 -6.74 -23.07
CA MET A 144 8.95 -5.49 -23.30
C MET A 144 10.20 -5.71 -24.18
N SER A 145 10.89 -6.85 -24.03
CA SER A 145 12.01 -7.22 -24.90
C SER A 145 11.57 -7.38 -26.36
N LEU A 146 10.43 -8.04 -26.62
CA LEU A 146 9.84 -8.14 -27.96
C LEU A 146 9.41 -6.77 -28.47
N LEU A 147 8.77 -5.95 -27.64
CA LEU A 147 8.29 -4.62 -28.03
C LEU A 147 9.45 -3.74 -28.51
N PHE A 148 10.59 -3.76 -27.84
CA PHE A 148 11.78 -2.97 -28.19
C PHE A 148 12.71 -3.67 -29.20
N GLY A 149 12.37 -4.88 -29.66
CA GLY A 149 13.21 -5.65 -30.56
C GLY A 149 14.54 -6.12 -29.95
N ASP A 150 14.62 -6.18 -28.62
CA ASP A 150 15.76 -6.76 -27.92
C ASP A 150 15.60 -8.29 -27.83
N ASN A 151 16.18 -8.98 -28.80
CA ASN A 151 16.12 -10.44 -28.88
C ASN A 151 17.19 -11.16 -28.03
N SER A 152 17.99 -10.42 -27.24
CA SER A 152 19.07 -10.98 -26.42
C SER A 152 18.61 -11.49 -25.05
N VAL A 153 17.50 -12.23 -25.01
CA VAL A 153 16.81 -12.74 -23.80
C VAL A 153 17.37 -14.08 -23.28
N HIS A 154 18.69 -14.26 -23.35
CA HIS A 154 19.38 -15.46 -22.88
C HIS A 154 19.54 -15.53 -21.36
N SER A 155 20.01 -16.66 -20.83
CA SER A 155 20.00 -16.92 -19.39
C SER A 155 21.01 -16.12 -18.55
N GLY A 156 21.93 -15.39 -19.19
CA GLY A 156 22.75 -14.35 -18.53
C GLY A 156 22.09 -12.96 -18.42
N ASN A 157 20.99 -12.76 -19.13
CA ASN A 157 20.34 -11.46 -19.37
C ASN A 157 18.93 -11.38 -18.76
N VAL A 158 18.34 -12.55 -18.50
CA VAL A 158 17.21 -12.75 -17.60
C VAL A 158 17.77 -13.19 -16.26
N VAL A 159 17.29 -12.57 -15.19
CA VAL A 159 17.75 -12.78 -13.81
C VAL A 159 16.54 -12.99 -12.90
N CYS A 160 16.80 -13.50 -11.71
CA CYS A 160 15.80 -13.78 -10.69
C CYS A 160 16.09 -12.95 -9.44
N LEU A 161 15.08 -12.21 -9.00
CA LEU A 161 15.07 -11.45 -7.76
C LEU A 161 14.34 -12.27 -6.70
N ASP A 162 14.92 -12.37 -5.51
CA ASP A 162 14.27 -12.98 -4.36
C ASP A 162 13.34 -11.92 -3.72
N VAL A 163 12.03 -12.12 -3.83
CA VAL A 163 11.00 -11.28 -3.21
C VAL A 163 10.54 -11.96 -1.93
N ILE A 164 10.71 -11.27 -0.80
CA ILE A 164 10.48 -11.81 0.53
C ILE A 164 8.97 -11.77 0.83
N SER A 165 8.35 -12.93 1.08
CA SER A 165 6.97 -13.03 1.57
C SER A 165 6.89 -12.90 3.09
N ALA A 166 5.68 -12.97 3.65
CA ALA A 166 5.50 -13.02 5.10
C ALA A 166 5.91 -14.36 5.74
N ILE A 167 5.90 -15.48 5.01
CA ILE A 167 6.09 -16.83 5.58
C ILE A 167 7.19 -17.53 4.81
N GLU A 168 8.47 -17.35 5.19
CA GLU A 168 9.73 -17.97 4.73
C GLU A 168 9.90 -18.41 3.25
N MET A 169 8.97 -18.08 2.37
CA MET A 169 8.88 -18.50 0.99
C MET A 169 9.27 -17.30 0.13
N ALA A 170 10.36 -17.45 -0.61
CA ALA A 170 10.76 -16.45 -1.58
C ALA A 170 9.90 -16.59 -2.84
N PHE A 171 9.20 -15.52 -3.21
CA PHE A 171 8.71 -15.36 -4.58
C PHE A 171 9.91 -15.09 -5.48
N ILE A 172 9.94 -15.74 -6.64
CA ILE A 172 10.94 -15.43 -7.67
C ILE A 172 10.34 -14.42 -8.64
N GLN A 173 10.84 -13.18 -8.61
CA GLN A 173 10.52 -12.22 -9.65
C GLN A 173 11.56 -12.31 -10.77
N PHE A 174 11.12 -12.67 -11.97
CA PHE A 174 11.98 -12.60 -13.14
C PHE A 174 12.17 -11.15 -13.57
N ALA A 175 13.41 -10.80 -13.92
CA ALA A 175 13.79 -9.48 -14.37
C ALA A 175 14.71 -9.53 -15.59
N ARG A 176 14.67 -8.48 -16.41
CA ARG A 176 15.55 -8.24 -17.55
C ARG A 176 16.54 -7.13 -17.19
N ILE A 177 17.83 -7.38 -17.39
CA ILE A 177 18.93 -6.40 -17.29
C ILE A 177 19.45 -6.05 -18.69
N ASP A 178 20.53 -5.28 -18.86
CA ASP A 178 21.29 -5.11 -20.13
C ASP A 178 20.47 -5.04 -21.44
N TRP A 179 20.03 -3.83 -21.80
CA TRP A 179 19.19 -3.55 -22.97
C TRP A 179 20.00 -3.10 -24.20
N GLY A 180 21.32 -3.31 -24.23
CA GLY A 180 22.20 -2.79 -25.30
C GLY A 180 21.90 -3.32 -26.71
N ALA A 181 21.19 -4.44 -26.83
CA ALA A 181 20.77 -5.00 -28.10
C ALA A 181 19.42 -4.48 -28.62
N ALA A 182 18.74 -3.59 -27.88
CA ALA A 182 17.47 -3.00 -28.27
C ALA A 182 17.55 -2.27 -29.63
N PHE A 183 16.42 -2.24 -30.32
CA PHE A 183 16.19 -1.54 -31.58
C PHE A 183 17.08 -1.94 -32.77
N ARG A 184 17.74 -3.10 -32.71
CA ARG A 184 18.52 -3.59 -33.85
C ARG A 184 17.61 -3.94 -35.03
N TYR A 185 17.85 -3.31 -36.17
CA TYR A 185 17.05 -3.38 -37.40
C TYR A 185 15.55 -3.12 -37.16
N PHE A 186 15.23 -2.27 -36.18
CA PHE A 186 13.85 -2.07 -35.69
C PHE A 186 12.87 -1.65 -36.78
N GLY A 187 13.28 -0.75 -37.68
CA GLY A 187 12.48 -0.29 -38.81
C GLY A 187 12.46 -1.21 -40.03
N HIS A 188 13.22 -2.32 -40.02
CA HIS A 188 13.23 -3.24 -41.15
C HIS A 188 11.89 -4.01 -41.22
N PRO A 189 11.19 -4.04 -42.37
CA PRO A 189 9.86 -4.67 -42.47
C PRO A 189 9.83 -6.13 -41.99
N GLN A 190 10.80 -6.95 -42.44
CA GLN A 190 10.90 -8.36 -42.04
C GLN A 190 11.09 -8.56 -40.53
N ASN A 191 11.67 -7.60 -39.83
CA ASN A 191 11.88 -7.65 -38.37
C ASN A 191 10.58 -7.42 -37.59
N ASN A 192 9.55 -6.91 -38.27
CA ASN A 192 8.23 -6.64 -37.74
C ASN A 192 7.17 -7.60 -38.28
N GLU A 193 7.47 -8.42 -39.30
CA GLU A 193 6.59 -9.47 -39.82
C GLU A 193 6.51 -10.68 -38.87
N GLU A 194 7.67 -11.27 -38.53
CA GLU A 194 7.80 -12.40 -37.61
C GLU A 194 8.69 -12.01 -36.42
N LEU A 195 8.07 -11.60 -35.30
CA LEU A 195 8.79 -11.03 -34.15
C LEU A 195 9.79 -11.98 -33.48
N LEU A 196 9.57 -13.30 -33.62
CA LEU A 196 10.42 -14.34 -33.03
C LEU A 196 11.59 -14.77 -33.92
N ASN A 197 11.59 -14.31 -35.17
CA ASN A 197 12.61 -14.61 -36.17
C ASN A 197 13.11 -13.30 -36.81
N PRO A 198 13.79 -12.46 -36.03
CA PRO A 198 14.26 -11.15 -36.47
C PRO A 198 15.17 -11.26 -37.70
N PHE A 199 15.26 -10.17 -38.46
CA PHE A 199 16.04 -10.06 -39.69
C PHE A 199 17.50 -10.52 -39.53
N GLU A 200 18.13 -10.27 -38.37
CA GLU A 200 19.50 -10.74 -38.07
C GLU A 200 19.65 -12.27 -38.13
N TYR A 201 18.57 -13.04 -38.03
CA TYR A 201 18.57 -14.50 -37.96
C TYR A 201 18.25 -15.17 -39.31
N GLN A 202 17.82 -14.38 -40.29
CA GLN A 202 17.36 -14.89 -41.58
C GLN A 202 18.55 -15.23 -42.50
N GLY A 203 18.35 -16.20 -43.41
CA GLY A 203 19.33 -16.66 -44.40
C GLY A 203 19.86 -18.09 -44.16
N TRP A 204 19.95 -18.89 -45.23
CA TRP A 204 20.27 -20.34 -45.16
C TRP A 204 21.65 -20.67 -44.55
N PHE A 205 22.61 -19.75 -44.65
CA PHE A 205 23.96 -19.92 -44.11
C PHE A 205 24.26 -18.97 -42.96
N ASN A 206 23.24 -18.43 -42.28
CA ASN A 206 23.43 -17.47 -41.20
C ASN A 206 23.60 -18.18 -39.84
N PRO A 207 24.83 -18.33 -39.32
CA PRO A 207 25.05 -19.01 -38.04
C PRO A 207 24.38 -18.28 -36.86
N LYS A 208 24.05 -16.98 -37.01
CA LYS A 208 23.36 -16.22 -35.96
C LYS A 208 21.94 -16.69 -35.72
N GLY A 209 21.22 -17.16 -36.75
CA GLY A 209 19.87 -17.70 -36.58
C GLY A 209 19.85 -18.94 -35.70
N TYR A 210 20.88 -19.77 -35.80
CA TYR A 210 21.04 -20.96 -34.96
C TYR A 210 21.58 -20.62 -33.56
N THR A 211 22.47 -19.63 -33.44
CA THR A 211 23.21 -19.33 -32.20
C THR A 211 22.58 -18.26 -31.30
N LYS A 212 21.61 -17.48 -31.80
CA LYS A 212 21.05 -16.31 -31.10
C LYS A 212 19.52 -16.28 -31.03
N GLY A 213 18.82 -17.30 -31.52
CA GLY A 213 17.36 -17.42 -31.44
C GLY A 213 16.82 -17.66 -30.03
N TYR A 214 17.18 -16.84 -29.04
CA TYR A 214 16.95 -17.12 -27.61
C TYR A 214 15.47 -17.20 -27.22
N PHE A 215 14.58 -16.51 -27.91
CA PHE A 215 13.13 -16.67 -27.69
C PHE A 215 12.66 -18.12 -27.94
N LEU A 216 13.31 -18.84 -28.85
CA LEU A 216 12.98 -20.24 -29.12
C LEU A 216 13.37 -21.17 -27.96
N ASN A 217 14.22 -20.74 -27.02
CA ASN A 217 14.48 -21.50 -25.78
C ASN A 217 13.24 -21.55 -24.89
N TYR A 218 12.33 -20.58 -24.99
CA TYR A 218 11.10 -20.55 -24.20
C TYR A 218 9.97 -21.38 -24.80
N LYS A 219 10.13 -21.93 -26.02
CA LYS A 219 9.05 -22.57 -26.79
C LYS A 219 8.39 -23.79 -26.13
N LYS A 220 9.09 -24.46 -25.21
CA LYS A 220 8.54 -25.62 -24.49
C LYS A 220 7.74 -25.25 -23.24
N ILE A 221 7.75 -23.97 -22.84
CA ILE A 221 6.97 -23.50 -21.69
C ILE A 221 5.55 -23.18 -22.17
N LYS A 222 4.67 -24.18 -22.07
CA LYS A 222 3.27 -24.07 -22.48
C LYS A 222 2.57 -22.93 -21.72
N GLY A 223 1.86 -22.05 -22.43
CA GLY A 223 1.12 -20.92 -21.85
C GLY A 223 1.93 -19.64 -21.67
N LEU A 224 3.25 -19.65 -21.88
CA LEU A 224 4.08 -18.45 -21.72
C LEU A 224 3.82 -17.41 -22.82
N PHE A 225 3.71 -17.81 -24.09
CA PHE A 225 3.40 -16.88 -25.17
C PHE A 225 1.99 -16.28 -25.06
N PRO A 226 0.95 -17.06 -24.71
CA PRO A 226 -0.34 -16.51 -24.32
C PRO A 226 -0.26 -15.52 -23.15
N ALA A 227 0.58 -15.78 -22.13
CA ALA A 227 0.77 -14.85 -21.03
C ALA A 227 1.44 -13.53 -21.48
N ILE A 228 2.43 -13.61 -22.37
CA ILE A 228 3.06 -12.45 -23.03
C ILE A 228 2.01 -11.64 -23.80
N ALA A 229 1.18 -12.32 -24.59
CA ALA A 229 0.08 -11.71 -25.34
C ALA A 229 -0.94 -11.03 -24.42
N GLY A 230 -1.23 -11.63 -23.26
CA GLY A 230 -2.08 -11.05 -22.23
C GLY A 230 -1.52 -9.74 -21.67
N GLN A 231 -0.22 -9.69 -21.34
CA GLN A 231 0.43 -8.45 -20.89
C GLN A 231 0.44 -7.37 -21.99
N ALA A 232 0.69 -7.76 -23.24
CA ALA A 232 0.61 -6.84 -24.38
C ALA A 232 -0.80 -6.29 -24.59
N SER A 233 -1.84 -7.11 -24.40
CA SER A 233 -3.23 -6.70 -24.53
C SER A 233 -3.62 -5.69 -23.45
N LYS A 234 -3.16 -5.89 -22.21
CA LYS A 234 -3.35 -4.93 -21.11
C LYS A 234 -2.68 -3.58 -21.40
N LEU A 235 -1.48 -3.60 -21.98
CA LEU A 235 -0.77 -2.39 -22.37
C LEU A 235 -1.48 -1.70 -23.54
N LEU A 236 -1.85 -2.43 -24.58
CA LEU A 236 -2.54 -1.91 -25.78
C LEU A 236 -3.87 -1.24 -25.42
N ALA A 237 -4.57 -1.72 -24.40
CA ALA A 237 -5.81 -1.10 -23.92
C ALA A 237 -5.61 0.30 -23.30
N GLN A 238 -4.38 0.67 -22.95
CA GLN A 238 -4.04 1.94 -22.28
C GLN A 238 -3.21 2.89 -23.15
N VAL A 239 -2.80 2.45 -24.35
CA VAL A 239 -1.93 3.23 -25.24
C VAL A 239 -2.48 3.33 -26.65
N ASP A 240 -2.31 4.49 -27.24
CA ASP A 240 -2.51 4.75 -28.67
C ASP A 240 -1.21 5.31 -29.29
N GLU A 241 -1.22 5.55 -30.60
CA GLU A 241 -0.04 6.07 -31.31
C GLU A 241 0.38 7.45 -30.79
N ASP A 242 -0.56 8.33 -30.46
CA ASP A 242 -0.26 9.69 -30.00
C ASP A 242 0.42 9.68 -28.61
N LEU A 243 -0.06 8.83 -27.69
CA LEU A 243 0.58 8.64 -26.39
C LEU A 243 1.98 8.04 -26.55
N LEU A 244 2.17 7.11 -27.48
CA LEU A 244 3.50 6.57 -27.79
C LEU A 244 4.44 7.64 -28.37
N VAL A 245 3.96 8.53 -29.24
CA VAL A 245 4.72 9.68 -29.73
C VAL A 245 5.16 10.58 -28.57
N ASP A 246 4.26 10.87 -27.63
CA ASP A 246 4.57 11.69 -26.45
C ASP A 246 5.59 11.02 -25.50
N ILE A 247 5.46 9.70 -25.29
CA ILE A 247 6.41 8.90 -24.51
C ILE A 247 7.81 8.96 -25.14
N VAL A 248 7.91 8.70 -26.44
CA VAL A 248 9.19 8.73 -27.16
C VAL A 248 9.78 10.14 -27.14
N THR A 249 8.95 11.16 -27.39
CA THR A 249 9.35 12.57 -27.32
C THR A 249 9.94 12.91 -25.96
N THR A 250 9.28 12.50 -24.89
CA THR A 250 9.74 12.76 -23.51
C THR A 250 11.04 12.04 -23.19
N ALA A 251 11.24 10.82 -23.70
CA ALA A 251 12.51 10.11 -23.57
C ALA A 251 13.65 10.81 -24.34
N LEU A 252 13.42 11.25 -25.58
CA LEU A 252 14.44 11.91 -26.40
C LEU A 252 14.84 13.29 -25.87
N LYS A 253 13.91 14.04 -25.25
CA LYS A 253 14.20 15.33 -24.61
C LYS A 253 15.20 15.21 -23.45
N GLN A 254 15.27 14.05 -22.80
CA GLN A 254 16.19 13.80 -21.68
C GLN A 254 17.62 13.50 -22.15
N LEU A 255 17.83 13.25 -23.44
CA LEU A 255 19.16 13.01 -23.99
C LEU A 255 19.93 14.32 -24.16
N PRO A 256 21.21 14.38 -23.75
CA PRO A 256 22.08 15.54 -24.02
C PRO A 256 22.28 15.77 -25.52
N ILE A 257 22.52 17.02 -25.88
CA ILE A 257 22.70 17.45 -27.28
C ILE A 257 23.91 16.77 -27.93
N ASP A 258 24.96 16.53 -27.14
CA ASP A 258 26.28 16.02 -27.52
C ASP A 258 26.48 14.53 -27.21
N ILE A 259 25.40 13.79 -26.90
CA ILE A 259 25.46 12.36 -26.53
C ILE A 259 26.04 11.47 -27.64
N ILE A 260 25.84 11.84 -28.91
CA ILE A 260 26.38 11.14 -30.09
C ILE A 260 26.94 12.14 -31.11
N ASP A 261 28.00 11.77 -31.79
CA ASP A 261 28.53 12.54 -32.92
C ASP A 261 27.78 12.22 -34.23
N ASN A 262 28.06 13.00 -35.28
CA ASN A 262 27.41 12.81 -36.59
C ASN A 262 27.72 11.45 -37.22
N LYS A 263 28.91 10.89 -36.97
CA LYS A 263 29.27 9.56 -37.46
C LYS A 263 28.39 8.49 -36.82
N THR A 264 28.33 8.48 -35.50
CA THR A 264 27.48 7.58 -34.70
C THR A 264 26.02 7.73 -35.07
N LYS A 265 25.55 8.96 -35.36
CA LYS A 265 24.18 9.21 -35.81
C LYS A 265 23.85 8.46 -37.12
N MET A 266 24.74 8.53 -38.11
CA MET A 266 24.56 7.78 -39.37
C MET A 266 24.60 6.27 -39.15
N GLU A 267 25.53 5.80 -38.31
CA GLU A 267 25.60 4.37 -37.97
C GLU A 267 24.36 3.88 -37.21
N LEU A 268 23.79 4.72 -36.33
CA LEU A 268 22.55 4.44 -35.63
C LEU A 268 21.35 4.43 -36.58
N ALA A 269 21.25 5.35 -37.53
CA ALA A 269 20.16 5.31 -38.51
C ALA A 269 20.15 3.98 -39.30
N GLN A 270 21.33 3.47 -39.65
CA GLN A 270 21.49 2.15 -40.27
C GLN A 270 21.19 1.00 -39.29
N TYR A 271 21.69 1.10 -38.05
CA TYR A 271 21.45 0.10 -37.00
C TYR A 271 19.97 -0.04 -36.67
N LEU A 272 19.25 1.07 -36.55
CA LEU A 272 17.82 1.14 -36.28
C LEU A 272 16.99 0.81 -37.53
N TYR A 273 17.54 1.03 -38.72
CA TYR A 273 16.83 0.96 -40.00
C TYR A 273 15.68 1.98 -40.09
N ILE A 274 15.89 3.18 -39.55
CA ILE A 274 14.92 4.29 -39.53
C ILE A 274 15.61 5.54 -40.07
N GLU A 275 15.27 5.93 -41.29
CA GLU A 275 15.98 6.99 -42.04
C GLU A 275 15.89 8.37 -41.36
N SER A 276 14.75 8.68 -40.75
CA SER A 276 14.51 9.97 -40.07
C SER A 276 15.48 10.22 -38.90
N PHE A 277 16.14 9.18 -38.38
CA PHE A 277 17.16 9.32 -37.36
C PHE A 277 18.39 10.11 -37.84
N ASN A 278 18.69 10.12 -39.14
CA ASN A 278 19.82 10.89 -39.69
C ASN A 278 19.71 12.39 -39.40
N ASN A 279 18.49 12.91 -39.31
CA ASN A 279 18.21 14.34 -39.14
C ASN A 279 17.89 14.72 -37.69
N ILE A 280 18.09 13.80 -36.74
CA ILE A 280 17.72 14.03 -35.34
C ILE A 280 18.69 14.98 -34.63
N SER A 281 18.15 15.77 -33.69
CA SER A 281 18.91 16.47 -32.65
C SER A 281 18.20 16.34 -31.31
N PHE A 282 18.98 16.31 -30.22
CA PHE A 282 18.49 16.06 -28.86
C PHE A 282 18.38 17.34 -28.03
N GLY A 283 17.99 17.21 -26.76
CA GLY A 283 17.70 18.31 -25.83
C GLY A 283 16.28 18.88 -26.00
N GLU A 284 15.92 19.83 -25.13
CA GLU A 284 14.56 20.39 -25.07
C GLU A 284 14.07 20.98 -26.41
N LYS A 285 14.98 21.60 -27.17
CA LYS A 285 14.73 22.22 -28.48
C LYS A 285 15.19 21.36 -29.66
N GLY A 286 15.44 20.08 -29.43
CA GLY A 286 15.85 19.14 -30.47
C GLY A 286 14.77 18.96 -31.56
N ASN A 287 15.22 18.60 -32.75
CA ASN A 287 14.38 18.15 -33.86
C ASN A 287 14.31 16.61 -33.83
N TYR A 288 13.18 16.08 -33.39
CA TYR A 288 12.92 14.63 -33.29
C TYR A 288 11.53 14.23 -33.79
N GLN A 289 10.72 15.16 -34.31
CA GLN A 289 9.30 14.95 -34.62
C GLN A 289 9.07 13.78 -35.58
N GLN A 290 9.80 13.74 -36.71
CA GLN A 290 9.62 12.66 -37.69
C GLN A 290 10.04 11.31 -37.09
N PHE A 291 11.18 11.27 -36.40
CA PHE A 291 11.67 10.05 -35.76
C PHE A 291 10.71 9.55 -34.68
N THR A 292 10.11 10.44 -33.89
CA THR A 292 9.13 10.07 -32.87
C THR A 292 7.89 9.41 -33.47
N HIS A 293 7.39 9.91 -34.61
CA HIS A 293 6.27 9.29 -35.31
C HIS A 293 6.65 7.94 -35.89
N ASP A 294 7.81 7.83 -36.55
CA ASP A 294 8.25 6.59 -37.19
C ASP A 294 8.42 5.47 -36.16
N ILE A 295 9.08 5.74 -35.03
CA ILE A 295 9.30 4.73 -34.00
C ILE A 295 8.03 4.40 -33.21
N ALA A 296 7.17 5.39 -32.90
CA ALA A 296 5.90 5.15 -32.22
C ALA A 296 4.98 4.25 -33.05
N LYS A 297 4.93 4.48 -34.37
CA LYS A 297 4.20 3.62 -35.30
C LYS A 297 4.71 2.18 -35.28
N ILE A 298 6.04 1.97 -35.32
CA ILE A 298 6.62 0.62 -35.26
C ILE A 298 6.31 -0.03 -33.90
N LEU A 299 6.45 0.70 -32.79
CA LEU A 299 6.11 0.22 -31.45
C LEU A 299 4.65 -0.24 -31.37
N TYR A 300 3.73 0.57 -31.88
CA TYR A 300 2.30 0.28 -31.88
C TYR A 300 1.96 -0.97 -32.71
N GLU A 301 2.52 -1.07 -33.92
CA GLU A 301 2.32 -2.24 -34.79
C GLU A 301 2.94 -3.51 -34.20
N ARG A 302 4.13 -3.43 -33.58
CA ARG A 302 4.71 -4.55 -32.84
C ARG A 302 3.82 -4.95 -31.66
N LEU A 303 3.31 -4.00 -30.89
CA LEU A 303 2.45 -4.27 -29.75
C LEU A 303 1.20 -5.06 -30.16
N LYS A 304 0.50 -4.63 -31.22
CA LYS A 304 -0.64 -5.37 -31.82
C LYS A 304 -0.27 -6.79 -32.23
N LYS A 305 0.93 -7.00 -32.76
CA LYS A 305 1.38 -8.35 -33.14
C LYS A 305 1.69 -9.22 -31.92
N ILE A 306 2.18 -8.63 -30.84
CA ILE A 306 2.42 -9.37 -29.60
C ILE A 306 1.10 -9.85 -28.98
N THR A 307 -0.01 -9.08 -29.09
CA THR A 307 -1.31 -9.46 -28.51
C THR A 307 -1.93 -10.73 -29.09
N VAL A 308 -1.46 -11.19 -30.25
CA VAL A 308 -1.97 -12.40 -30.92
C VAL A 308 -1.00 -13.58 -30.88
N MET A 309 0.04 -13.49 -30.05
CA MET A 309 1.00 -14.57 -29.87
C MET A 309 0.35 -15.79 -29.20
N HIS A 310 0.73 -16.96 -29.67
CA HIS A 310 0.27 -18.26 -29.19
C HIS A 310 1.48 -19.19 -29.04
N ASP A 311 1.29 -20.30 -28.35
CA ASP A 311 2.35 -21.29 -28.20
C ASP A 311 2.79 -21.85 -29.56
N LEU A 312 4.10 -22.02 -29.73
CA LEU A 312 4.72 -22.52 -30.95
C LEU A 312 4.55 -24.06 -31.03
N LEU A 313 3.36 -24.49 -31.45
CA LEU A 313 2.88 -25.86 -31.68
C LEU A 313 2.75 -26.79 -30.44
N PRO A 314 1.66 -27.58 -30.37
CA PRO A 314 1.56 -28.70 -29.44
C PRO A 314 2.37 -29.88 -30.00
N THR A 315 3.46 -30.28 -29.35
CA THR A 315 4.02 -31.61 -29.62
C THR A 315 3.00 -32.64 -29.14
N SER A 316 2.14 -33.09 -30.05
CA SER A 316 1.72 -34.48 -30.03
C SER A 316 2.99 -35.33 -30.06
N VAL A 317 3.03 -36.35 -29.22
CA VAL A 317 4.12 -37.30 -28.97
C VAL A 317 4.96 -36.93 -27.72
N ASP A 318 4.85 -37.82 -26.73
CA ASP A 318 5.64 -38.00 -25.50
C ASP A 318 5.28 -37.21 -24.24
N SER A 319 4.27 -37.70 -23.50
CA SER A 319 4.41 -38.28 -22.13
C SER A 319 3.08 -38.23 -21.38
N ASP A 320 2.79 -39.26 -20.58
CA ASP A 320 1.61 -39.41 -19.71
C ASP A 320 1.53 -38.36 -18.56
N LEU A 321 2.25 -37.25 -18.67
CA LEU A 321 2.25 -36.15 -17.72
C LEU A 321 1.60 -34.95 -18.39
N SER A 322 0.50 -34.48 -17.81
CA SER A 322 -0.15 -33.23 -18.22
C SER A 322 0.93 -32.13 -18.29
N PRO A 323 1.20 -31.52 -19.46
CA PRO A 323 2.26 -30.52 -19.55
C PRO A 323 1.91 -29.36 -18.61
N ILE A 324 2.79 -29.13 -17.62
CA ILE A 324 2.63 -28.08 -16.61
C ILE A 324 2.46 -26.75 -17.35
N GLN A 325 1.28 -26.17 -17.24
CA GLN A 325 0.93 -24.89 -17.84
C GLN A 325 1.64 -23.77 -17.07
N TYR A 326 2.14 -22.77 -17.78
CA TYR A 326 2.69 -21.56 -17.19
C TYR A 326 1.59 -20.81 -16.44
N VAL A 327 1.79 -20.63 -15.13
CA VAL A 327 0.88 -19.89 -14.26
C VAL A 327 1.71 -18.98 -13.38
N GLU A 328 1.53 -17.67 -13.53
CA GLU A 328 2.14 -16.70 -12.60
C GLU A 328 1.50 -16.82 -11.22
N SER A 329 2.34 -16.88 -10.19
CA SER A 329 1.92 -16.73 -8.81
C SER A 329 2.10 -15.27 -8.41
N LEU A 330 1.05 -14.47 -8.54
CA LEU A 330 1.09 -13.07 -8.13
C LEU A 330 1.03 -12.96 -6.60
N PRO A 331 2.00 -12.29 -5.96
CA PRO A 331 1.91 -12.01 -4.53
C PRO A 331 0.83 -10.95 -4.26
N THR A 332 0.21 -11.07 -3.09
CA THR A 332 -0.75 -10.09 -2.56
C THR A 332 0.03 -9.06 -1.73
N ALA A 333 0.22 -7.86 -2.28
CA ALA A 333 0.89 -6.79 -1.55
C ALA A 333 -0.03 -6.22 -0.46
N ILE A 334 0.34 -6.43 0.80
CA ILE A 334 -0.34 -5.91 1.98
C ILE A 334 0.41 -4.68 2.47
N SER A 335 -0.29 -3.57 2.60
CA SER A 335 0.20 -2.35 3.26
C SER A 335 -0.41 -2.19 4.63
N LEU A 336 0.32 -1.58 5.56
CA LEU A 336 -0.17 -1.19 6.89
C LEU A 336 -0.35 0.34 6.93
N PRO A 337 -1.47 0.88 6.41
CA PRO A 337 -1.70 2.33 6.40
C PRO A 337 -1.91 2.86 7.81
N VAL A 338 -1.45 4.09 8.05
CA VAL A 338 -1.68 4.82 9.30
C VAL A 338 -2.96 5.63 9.16
N ASN A 339 -3.97 5.32 9.97
CA ASN A 339 -5.23 6.07 10.01
C ASN A 339 -5.22 7.01 11.22
N MET A 340 -5.09 8.32 10.97
CA MET A 340 -5.06 9.34 12.02
C MET A 340 -6.38 9.50 12.79
N VAL A 341 -7.48 8.93 12.29
CA VAL A 341 -8.78 8.91 12.97
C VAL A 341 -8.86 7.76 13.97
N THR A 342 -8.24 6.61 13.65
CA THR A 342 -8.25 5.43 14.51
C THR A 342 -7.32 5.63 15.71
N PRO A 343 -7.76 5.36 16.94
CA PRO A 343 -6.89 5.38 18.12
C PRO A 343 -5.70 4.43 17.97
N PHE A 344 -4.53 4.81 18.51
CA PHE A 344 -3.30 4.03 18.35
C PHE A 344 -3.45 2.56 18.73
N ALA A 345 -3.98 2.27 19.93
CA ALA A 345 -4.14 0.90 20.42
C ALA A 345 -5.05 0.04 19.51
N GLU A 346 -6.09 0.64 18.94
CA GLU A 346 -6.98 -0.02 17.99
C GLU A 346 -6.29 -0.26 16.66
N GLN A 347 -5.53 0.71 16.14
CA GLN A 347 -4.75 0.53 14.92
C GLN A 347 -3.72 -0.60 15.05
N MET A 348 -3.04 -0.71 16.20
CA MET A 348 -2.13 -1.82 16.48
C MET A 348 -2.86 -3.17 16.48
N ASN A 349 -4.10 -3.22 16.98
CA ASN A 349 -4.92 -4.45 16.94
C ASN A 349 -5.40 -4.80 15.52
N ILE A 350 -5.78 -3.80 14.72
CA ILE A 350 -6.10 -4.00 13.30
C ILE A 350 -4.90 -4.58 12.56
N TRP A 351 -3.71 -4.02 12.77
CA TRP A 351 -2.48 -4.54 12.17
C TRP A 351 -2.17 -5.95 12.65
N LEU A 352 -2.33 -6.25 13.94
CA LEU A 352 -2.18 -7.61 14.45
C LEU A 352 -3.11 -8.61 13.74
N ASN A 353 -4.37 -8.24 13.50
CA ASN A 353 -5.33 -9.08 12.80
C ASN A 353 -4.91 -9.30 11.34
N ILE A 354 -4.53 -8.23 10.62
CA ILE A 354 -4.03 -8.31 9.23
C ILE A 354 -2.81 -9.24 9.14
N LEU A 355 -1.86 -9.08 10.06
CA LEU A 355 -0.65 -9.89 10.12
C LEU A 355 -0.97 -11.35 10.49
N SER A 356 -1.99 -11.59 11.31
CA SER A 356 -2.40 -12.94 11.72
C SER A 356 -3.21 -13.67 10.64
N SER A 357 -3.93 -12.94 9.78
CA SER A 357 -4.71 -13.48 8.67
C SER A 357 -3.93 -13.65 7.37
N SER A 358 -2.65 -13.24 7.33
CA SER A 358 -1.83 -13.30 6.12
C SER A 358 -1.48 -14.74 5.73
N ASP A 359 -1.57 -15.04 4.43
CA ASP A 359 -1.23 -16.35 3.85
C ASP A 359 0.18 -16.38 3.21
N GLU A 360 0.54 -17.53 2.64
CA GLU A 360 1.84 -17.73 1.96
C GLU A 360 2.06 -16.81 0.75
N LYS A 361 1.00 -16.17 0.24
CA LYS A 361 1.06 -15.25 -0.90
C LYS A 361 1.22 -13.80 -0.49
N SER A 362 1.11 -13.50 0.79
CA SER A 362 1.15 -12.14 1.32
C SER A 362 2.58 -11.60 1.35
N ILE A 363 2.81 -10.46 0.70
CA ILE A 363 4.07 -9.70 0.76
C ILE A 363 3.78 -8.37 1.45
N PHE A 364 4.59 -7.99 2.44
CA PHE A 364 4.36 -6.75 3.21
C PHE A 364 5.30 -5.64 2.74
N ASP A 365 4.72 -4.53 2.28
CA ASP A 365 5.47 -3.34 1.85
C ASP A 365 5.48 -2.31 2.98
N PHE A 366 6.48 -2.38 3.87
CA PHE A 366 6.64 -1.40 4.95
C PHE A 366 7.18 -0.05 4.44
N ASN A 367 7.63 0.04 3.18
CA ASN A 367 8.15 1.29 2.62
C ASN A 367 7.05 2.33 2.39
N ARG A 368 5.79 1.90 2.30
CA ARG A 368 4.63 2.79 2.21
C ARG A 368 4.15 3.32 3.55
N LEU A 369 4.70 2.85 4.66
CA LEU A 369 4.29 3.29 5.98
C LEU A 369 4.80 4.72 6.25
N GLU A 370 3.86 5.61 6.56
CA GLU A 370 4.11 7.02 6.87
C GLU A 370 4.61 7.18 8.30
N ARG A 371 5.94 7.16 8.47
CA ARG A 371 6.62 7.22 9.79
C ARG A 371 6.21 8.42 10.63
N ASP A 372 6.06 9.59 10.00
CA ASP A 372 5.74 10.83 10.69
C ASP A 372 4.34 10.81 11.29
N LYS A 373 3.38 10.21 10.57
CA LYS A 373 2.02 9.99 11.06
C LYS A 373 2.00 8.99 12.22
N LEU A 374 2.72 7.88 12.10
CA LEU A 374 2.81 6.88 13.17
C LEU A 374 3.47 7.47 14.44
N ALA A 375 4.53 8.28 14.28
CA ALA A 375 5.19 8.97 15.39
C ALA A 375 4.22 9.88 16.13
N LYS A 376 3.46 10.71 15.39
CA LYS A 376 2.44 11.61 15.96
C LYS A 376 1.36 10.85 16.70
N GLN A 377 0.85 9.76 16.10
CA GLN A 377 -0.20 8.93 16.70
C GLN A 377 0.28 8.26 17.99
N PHE A 378 1.50 7.71 18.00
CA PHE A 378 2.12 7.12 19.19
C PHE A 378 2.39 8.15 20.28
N ASN A 379 3.00 9.30 19.96
CA ASN A 379 3.29 10.34 20.96
C ASN A 379 2.01 10.90 21.58
N CYS A 380 0.93 11.05 20.79
CA CYS A 380 -0.39 11.43 21.29
C CYS A 380 -0.96 10.37 22.26
N PHE A 381 -0.85 9.09 21.90
CA PHE A 381 -1.25 7.98 22.77
C PHE A 381 -0.48 7.96 24.09
N MET A 382 0.85 8.11 24.04
CA MET A 382 1.71 8.22 25.21
C MET A 382 1.28 9.38 26.11
N GLU A 383 1.09 10.58 25.55
CA GLU A 383 0.69 11.75 26.33
C GLU A 383 -0.67 11.56 26.99
N ASN A 384 -1.64 10.96 26.27
CA ASN A 384 -2.94 10.66 26.84
C ASN A 384 -2.86 9.68 28.02
N ILE A 385 -2.05 8.63 27.93
CA ILE A 385 -1.87 7.66 29.03
C ILE A 385 -1.19 8.35 30.23
N LEU A 386 -0.13 9.11 29.99
CA LEU A 386 0.65 9.75 31.05
C LEU A 386 -0.16 10.85 31.76
N ARG A 387 -0.91 11.66 31.02
CA ARG A 387 -1.84 12.64 31.59
C ARG A 387 -2.86 11.98 32.52
N GLN A 388 -3.53 10.94 32.05
CA GLN A 388 -4.54 10.22 32.85
C GLN A 388 -3.91 9.56 34.08
N ALA A 389 -2.67 9.08 33.95
CA ALA A 389 -1.91 8.51 35.05
C ALA A 389 -1.54 9.54 36.13
N GLU A 390 -1.13 10.74 35.74
CA GLU A 390 -0.89 11.86 36.65
C GLU A 390 -2.15 12.22 37.43
N ARG A 391 -3.31 12.28 36.75
CA ARG A 391 -4.59 12.56 37.40
C ARG A 391 -4.94 11.54 38.46
N LEU A 392 -4.82 10.24 38.15
CA LEU A 392 -5.12 9.21 39.15
C LEU A 392 -4.17 9.24 40.35
N ASN A 393 -2.88 9.48 40.11
CA ASN A 393 -1.89 9.53 41.20
C ASN A 393 -2.14 10.70 42.17
N GLN A 394 -2.60 11.85 41.67
CA GLN A 394 -2.96 13.01 42.50
C GLN A 394 -4.03 12.69 43.56
N TYR A 395 -4.91 11.73 43.29
CA TYR A 395 -6.02 11.37 44.18
C TYR A 395 -5.85 10.03 44.91
N ALA A 396 -4.89 9.20 44.49
CA ALA A 396 -4.59 7.91 45.12
C ALA A 396 -3.57 8.01 46.28
N SER A 397 -2.81 9.10 46.39
CA SER A 397 -1.81 9.27 47.45
C SER A 397 -2.36 10.05 48.66
N GLU A 398 -2.55 9.37 49.80
CA GLU A 398 -2.77 10.02 51.12
C GLU A 398 -1.50 10.68 51.69
N MET A 399 -0.35 10.53 51.03
CA MET A 399 0.94 11.06 51.51
C MET A 399 1.25 12.43 50.90
N PRO A 400 1.79 13.38 51.69
CA PRO A 400 2.22 14.68 51.19
C PRO A 400 3.34 14.51 50.15
N PRO A 401 3.45 15.44 49.17
CA PRO A 401 4.46 15.35 48.12
C PRO A 401 5.87 15.33 48.74
N VAL A 402 6.58 14.22 48.55
CA VAL A 402 7.97 14.07 48.99
C VAL A 402 8.86 14.86 48.04
N SER A 403 9.44 15.95 48.55
CA SER A 403 10.55 16.76 48.01
C SER A 403 10.50 17.19 46.52
N PRO A 404 10.69 18.48 46.20
CA PRO A 404 10.63 19.02 44.83
C PRO A 404 11.76 18.57 43.87
N ASP A 405 12.70 17.73 44.32
CA ASP A 405 13.90 17.34 43.55
C ASP A 405 13.75 16.04 42.72
N ASN A 406 12.62 15.33 42.80
CA ASN A 406 12.36 14.16 41.96
C ASN A 406 11.41 14.53 40.81
N ALA A 407 11.86 14.37 39.57
CA ALA A 407 11.01 14.47 38.40
C ALA A 407 9.79 13.55 38.54
N SER A 408 8.59 14.03 38.17
CA SER A 408 7.38 13.20 38.20
C SER A 408 7.57 11.95 37.33
N GLU A 409 7.01 10.81 37.74
CA GLU A 409 7.15 9.54 37.00
C GLU A 409 6.73 9.70 35.53
N SER A 410 5.71 10.52 35.29
CA SER A 410 5.26 10.92 33.97
C SER A 410 6.28 11.68 33.14
N HIS A 411 7.05 12.61 33.73
CA HIS A 411 8.08 13.36 33.02
C HIS A 411 9.21 12.42 32.60
N VAL A 412 9.63 11.50 33.49
CA VAL A 412 10.63 10.48 33.18
C VAL A 412 10.16 9.59 32.02
N LEU A 413 8.90 9.14 32.05
CA LEU A 413 8.34 8.31 30.98
C LEU A 413 8.17 9.07 29.65
N ARG A 414 7.83 10.36 29.67
CA ARG A 414 7.78 11.20 28.45
C ARG A 414 9.15 11.25 27.76
N GLU A 415 10.19 11.58 28.51
CA GLU A 415 11.56 11.67 27.96
C GLU A 415 12.08 10.31 27.46
N LEU A 416 11.66 9.22 28.10
CA LEU A 416 12.06 7.87 27.72
C LEU A 416 11.46 7.39 26.40
N PHE A 417 10.19 7.69 26.17
CA PHE A 417 9.42 7.05 25.11
C PHE A 417 9.15 7.97 23.91
N ILE A 418 9.33 9.28 24.03
CA ILE A 418 9.02 10.21 22.94
C ILE A 418 9.85 9.91 21.67
N LEU A 419 9.16 9.90 20.53
CA LEU A 419 9.73 9.61 19.22
C LEU A 419 9.80 10.86 18.33
N ASN A 420 10.87 10.97 17.54
CA ASN A 420 10.95 11.93 16.44
C ASN A 420 10.11 11.45 15.24
N ALA A 421 9.90 12.32 14.24
CA ALA A 421 9.09 12.02 13.06
C ALA A 421 9.57 10.82 12.22
N ASP A 422 10.82 10.42 12.36
CA ASP A 422 11.41 9.25 11.69
C ASP A 422 11.38 7.97 12.55
N LEU A 423 10.63 8.00 13.67
CA LEU A 423 10.54 6.94 14.68
C LEU A 423 11.86 6.66 15.42
N THR A 424 12.82 7.60 15.40
CA THR A 424 13.98 7.52 16.29
C THR A 424 13.61 7.94 17.71
N PRO A 425 14.17 7.28 18.74
CA PRO A 425 14.05 7.76 20.11
C PRO A 425 14.65 9.15 20.25
N HIS A 426 13.98 10.04 20.98
CA HIS A 426 14.57 11.32 21.35
C HIS A 426 15.54 11.12 22.51
N TYR A 427 16.83 11.38 22.31
CA TYR A 427 17.82 11.23 23.38
C TYR A 427 18.04 12.56 24.11
N SER A 428 17.49 12.67 25.32
CA SER A 428 17.87 13.71 26.28
C SER A 428 19.06 13.21 27.11
N SER A 429 20.13 13.98 27.16
CA SER A 429 21.50 13.51 27.44
C SER A 429 21.84 13.19 28.92
N ASN A 430 20.88 13.03 29.84
CA ASN A 430 21.19 13.06 31.28
C ASN A 430 20.44 12.10 32.23
N PHE A 431 19.90 10.96 31.79
CA PHE A 431 19.16 10.07 32.71
C PHE A 431 19.78 8.67 32.88
N GLU A 432 20.41 8.42 34.04
CA GLU A 432 20.61 7.07 34.57
C GLU A 432 19.33 6.63 35.30
N ILE A 433 18.61 5.65 34.75
CA ILE A 433 17.34 5.19 35.32
C ILE A 433 17.62 4.06 36.32
N LYS A 434 17.68 4.43 37.60
CA LYS A 434 17.38 3.53 38.73
C LYS A 434 16.08 3.99 39.36
N HIS A 435 14.96 3.75 38.69
CA HIS A 435 13.64 4.01 39.25
C HIS A 435 12.86 2.73 39.47
N SER A 436 12.46 2.52 40.73
CA SER A 436 11.54 1.48 41.15
C SER A 436 10.15 2.10 41.24
N TYR A 437 9.26 1.71 40.33
CA TYR A 437 7.86 2.12 40.37
C TYR A 437 7.18 1.48 41.58
N ARG A 438 6.85 2.29 42.60
CA ARG A 438 6.26 1.80 43.85
C ARG A 438 4.79 1.39 43.70
N GLN A 439 4.04 2.05 42.81
CA GLN A 439 2.63 1.78 42.58
C GLN A 439 2.45 0.82 41.40
N LEU A 440 1.56 -0.17 41.57
CA LEU A 440 1.23 -1.18 40.55
C LEU A 440 0.76 -0.51 39.24
N TYR A 441 -0.04 0.55 39.35
CA TYR A 441 -0.54 1.29 38.20
C TYR A 441 0.58 1.88 37.31
N TRP A 442 1.63 2.50 37.88
CA TRP A 442 2.77 3.01 37.10
C TRP A 442 3.58 1.89 36.44
N GLN A 443 3.65 0.69 37.05
CA GLN A 443 4.28 -0.48 36.44
C GLN A 443 3.50 -0.94 35.19
N VAL A 444 2.17 -0.89 35.25
CA VAL A 444 1.31 -1.22 34.11
C VAL A 444 1.43 -0.18 33.01
N VAL A 445 1.43 1.12 33.33
CA VAL A 445 1.69 2.22 32.38
C VAL A 445 3.02 2.03 31.68
N HIS A 446 4.10 1.81 32.44
CA HIS A 446 5.43 1.54 31.88
C HIS A 446 5.43 0.34 30.94
N THR A 447 4.71 -0.73 31.28
CA THR A 447 4.60 -1.94 30.44
C THR A 447 3.89 -1.64 29.11
N VAL A 448 2.79 -0.89 29.14
CA VAL A 448 2.08 -0.47 27.91
C VAL A 448 2.97 0.40 27.03
N LEU A 449 3.66 1.39 27.60
CA LEU A 449 4.56 2.27 26.83
C LEU A 449 5.76 1.50 26.26
N THR A 450 6.35 0.60 27.05
CA THR A 450 7.47 -0.24 26.59
C THR A 450 7.07 -1.13 25.41
N THR A 451 5.95 -1.84 25.54
CA THR A 451 5.49 -2.78 24.50
C THR A 451 5.05 -2.06 23.23
N SER A 452 4.38 -0.91 23.36
CA SER A 452 4.02 -0.08 22.20
C SER A 452 5.26 0.53 21.52
N PHE A 453 6.21 1.05 22.31
CA PHE A 453 7.47 1.56 21.78
C PHE A 453 8.26 0.48 21.03
N HIS A 454 8.38 -0.72 21.59
CA HIS A 454 9.01 -1.84 20.91
C HIS A 454 8.33 -2.19 19.59
N ALA A 455 6.99 -2.21 19.53
CA ALA A 455 6.27 -2.44 18.27
C ALA A 455 6.61 -1.38 17.20
N VAL A 456 6.58 -0.10 17.58
CA VAL A 456 6.89 1.01 16.66
C VAL A 456 8.35 0.99 16.21
N VAL A 457 9.29 0.70 17.10
CA VAL A 457 10.71 0.57 16.76
C VAL A 457 10.95 -0.63 15.84
N THR A 458 10.29 -1.78 16.09
CA THR A 458 10.38 -2.95 15.20
C THR A 458 9.89 -2.60 13.79
N ILE A 459 8.80 -1.84 13.64
CA ILE A 459 8.32 -1.34 12.34
C ILE A 459 9.38 -0.50 11.63
N ARG A 460 10.03 0.43 12.35
CA ARG A 460 11.14 1.22 11.81
C ARG A 460 12.27 0.33 11.32
N VAL A 461 12.68 -0.65 12.13
CA VAL A 461 13.76 -1.59 11.78
C VAL A 461 13.37 -2.43 10.57
N LEU A 462 12.14 -2.96 10.49
CA LEU A 462 11.61 -3.68 9.33
C LEU A 462 11.75 -2.86 8.05
N GLN A 463 11.27 -1.62 8.06
CA GLN A 463 11.34 -0.73 6.91
C GLN A 463 12.79 -0.39 6.53
N ASN A 464 13.69 -0.21 7.50
CA ASN A 464 15.12 0.00 7.22
C ASN A 464 15.76 -1.27 6.61
N THR A 465 15.46 -2.45 7.14
CA THR A 465 16.00 -3.73 6.66
C THR A 465 15.50 -4.04 5.25
N GLN A 466 14.23 -3.74 4.93
CA GLN A 466 13.70 -3.84 3.57
C GLN A 466 14.48 -2.94 2.59
N ASN A 467 14.86 -1.73 3.02
CA ASN A 467 15.61 -0.77 2.22
C ASN A 467 17.13 -0.96 2.21
N ALA A 468 17.69 -1.85 3.04
CA ALA A 468 19.14 -2.09 3.09
C ALA A 468 19.66 -2.64 1.75
N THR A 469 20.96 -2.89 1.58
CA THR A 469 21.54 -3.49 0.36
C THR A 469 22.21 -4.85 0.60
N GLU A 470 22.12 -5.36 1.83
CA GLU A 470 22.83 -6.56 2.29
C GLU A 470 22.23 -7.88 1.77
N PHE A 471 23.07 -8.92 1.69
CA PHE A 471 22.64 -10.31 1.44
C PHE A 471 22.06 -10.88 2.74
N GLU A 472 21.02 -11.74 2.66
CA GLU A 472 20.33 -12.38 3.81
C GLU A 472 19.24 -11.55 4.54
N LYS A 473 18.67 -10.51 3.90
CA LYS A 473 17.54 -9.77 4.47
C LYS A 473 16.29 -10.60 4.73
N ALA A 474 16.10 -11.69 3.99
CA ALA A 474 14.90 -12.53 4.10
C ALA A 474 14.71 -13.03 5.53
N SER A 475 15.71 -13.70 6.09
CA SER A 475 15.66 -14.22 7.47
C SER A 475 15.52 -13.11 8.50
N ALA A 476 16.18 -11.97 8.31
CA ALA A 476 16.05 -10.82 9.20
C ALA A 476 14.63 -10.22 9.16
N ILE A 477 14.03 -10.08 7.98
CA ILE A 477 12.67 -9.59 7.81
C ILE A 477 11.65 -10.56 8.41
N HIS A 478 11.81 -11.88 8.20
CA HIS A 478 10.95 -12.88 8.84
C HIS A 478 11.04 -12.81 10.37
N PHE A 479 12.25 -12.81 10.93
CA PHE A 479 12.45 -12.68 12.37
C PHE A 479 11.79 -11.41 12.92
N LEU A 480 11.99 -10.27 12.26
CA LEU A 480 11.41 -9.00 12.69
C LEU A 480 9.89 -8.97 12.53
N PHE A 481 9.34 -9.68 11.54
CA PHE A 481 7.89 -9.80 11.33
C PHE A 481 7.23 -10.62 12.44
N ASP A 482 7.84 -11.75 12.82
CA ASP A 482 7.37 -12.55 13.95
C ASP A 482 7.52 -11.79 15.27
N THR A 483 8.65 -11.09 15.44
CA THR A 483 8.86 -10.18 16.59
C THR A 483 7.81 -9.09 16.64
N LEU A 484 7.42 -8.51 15.50
CA LEU A 484 6.35 -7.50 15.46
C LEU A 484 5.01 -8.09 15.90
N LYS A 485 4.66 -9.28 15.41
CA LYS A 485 3.43 -9.98 15.86
C LYS A 485 3.44 -10.20 17.37
N GLU A 486 4.55 -10.67 17.92
CA GLU A 486 4.71 -10.87 19.36
C GLU A 486 4.56 -9.56 20.15
N HIS A 487 5.22 -8.48 19.70
CA HIS A 487 5.11 -7.16 20.32
C HIS A 487 3.67 -6.63 20.28
N LEU A 488 2.96 -6.79 19.16
CA LEU A 488 1.57 -6.36 19.04
C LEU A 488 0.61 -7.18 19.93
N GLN A 489 0.82 -8.51 20.02
CA GLN A 489 0.07 -9.37 20.95
C GLN A 489 0.32 -8.98 22.41
N THR A 490 1.58 -8.72 22.76
CA THR A 490 1.98 -8.31 24.11
C THR A 490 1.42 -6.94 24.45
N LEU A 491 1.44 -6.00 23.51
CA LEU A 491 0.80 -4.70 23.66
C LEU A 491 -0.71 -4.82 23.91
N ASN A 492 -1.42 -5.63 23.12
CA ASN A 492 -2.85 -5.82 23.31
C ASN A 492 -3.15 -6.36 24.72
N LYS A 493 -2.43 -7.40 25.16
CA LYS A 493 -2.54 -7.94 26.54
C LYS A 493 -2.23 -6.88 27.60
N ALA A 494 -1.13 -6.14 27.45
CA ALA A 494 -0.73 -5.10 28.40
C ALA A 494 -1.78 -3.98 28.47
N TYR A 495 -2.35 -3.58 27.34
CA TYR A 495 -3.39 -2.57 27.28
C TYR A 495 -4.69 -3.04 27.96
N GLN A 496 -5.09 -4.30 27.80
CA GLN A 496 -6.23 -4.84 28.54
C GLN A 496 -6.00 -4.87 30.06
N VAL A 497 -4.78 -5.22 30.49
CA VAL A 497 -4.40 -5.14 31.92
C VAL A 497 -4.46 -3.70 32.43
N PHE A 498 -4.01 -2.74 31.63
CA PHE A 498 -4.12 -1.31 31.93
C PHE A 498 -5.56 -0.84 32.11
N ILE A 499 -6.45 -1.19 31.17
CA ILE A 499 -7.89 -0.86 31.30
C ILE A 499 -8.47 -1.44 32.59
N LYS A 500 -8.17 -2.70 32.91
CA LYS A 500 -8.67 -3.36 34.14
C LYS A 500 -8.14 -2.69 35.41
N GLU A 501 -6.89 -2.25 35.41
CA GLU A 501 -6.30 -1.53 36.56
C GLU A 501 -6.96 -0.16 36.74
N LEU A 502 -7.25 0.54 35.63
CA LEU A 502 -8.03 1.79 35.66
C LEU A 502 -9.41 1.58 36.28
N GLU A 503 -10.13 0.55 35.84
CA GLU A 503 -11.45 0.22 36.39
C GLU A 503 -11.41 -0.08 37.89
N THR A 504 -10.40 -0.84 38.33
CA THR A 504 -10.20 -1.20 39.73
C THR A 504 -9.93 0.05 40.58
N THR A 505 -9.04 0.92 40.08
CA THR A 505 -8.68 2.18 40.73
C THR A 505 -9.91 3.10 40.85
N LEU A 506 -10.64 3.32 39.75
CA LEU A 506 -11.85 4.16 39.73
C LEU A 506 -12.95 3.61 40.64
N SER A 507 -13.09 2.28 40.74
CA SER A 507 -14.09 1.64 41.61
C SER A 507 -13.87 1.91 43.09
N SER A 508 -12.61 2.14 43.50
CA SER A 508 -12.25 2.49 44.88
C SER A 508 -12.47 3.96 45.25
N MET A 509 -12.70 4.83 44.26
CA MET A 509 -12.82 6.27 44.46
C MET A 509 -14.22 6.71 44.91
N SER A 510 -14.27 7.79 45.70
CA SER A 510 -15.52 8.45 46.10
C SER A 510 -16.18 9.20 44.92
N GLY A 511 -17.47 9.56 45.06
CA GLY A 511 -18.17 10.31 44.01
C GLY A 511 -17.54 11.67 43.71
N ALA A 512 -17.07 12.39 44.74
CA ALA A 512 -16.36 13.66 44.60
C ALA A 512 -15.01 13.50 43.86
N GLN A 513 -14.26 12.42 44.14
CA GLN A 513 -13.02 12.12 43.41
C GLN A 513 -13.30 11.83 41.93
N LEU A 514 -14.34 11.04 41.63
CA LEU A 514 -14.76 10.75 40.26
C LEU A 514 -15.22 12.01 39.53
N ALA A 515 -15.99 12.88 40.19
CA ALA A 515 -16.44 14.16 39.65
C ALA A 515 -15.25 15.07 39.31
N THR A 516 -14.27 15.18 40.20
CA THR A 516 -13.05 15.96 40.00
C THR A 516 -12.22 15.43 38.83
N ILE A 517 -12.08 14.10 38.70
CA ILE A 517 -11.39 13.47 37.57
C ILE A 517 -12.09 13.81 36.25
N CYS A 518 -13.41 13.60 36.18
CA CYS A 518 -14.21 13.94 35.00
C CYS A 518 -14.09 15.41 34.64
N HIS A 519 -14.14 16.31 35.61
CA HIS A 519 -13.96 17.74 35.38
C HIS A 519 -12.57 18.06 34.81
N SER A 520 -11.51 17.41 35.33
CA SER A 520 -10.14 17.64 34.85
C SER A 520 -9.84 17.06 33.46
N GLU A 521 -10.64 16.09 33.01
CA GLU A 521 -10.45 15.39 31.73
C GLU A 521 -11.46 15.81 30.65
N ILE A 522 -12.42 16.69 30.97
CA ILE A 522 -13.53 17.03 30.08
C ILE A 522 -13.08 17.72 28.79
N GLU A 523 -12.03 18.54 28.85
CA GLU A 523 -11.43 19.16 27.66
C GLU A 523 -10.84 18.11 26.71
N PHE A 524 -10.55 16.92 27.23
CA PHE A 524 -10.03 15.76 26.51
C PHE A 524 -11.06 14.64 26.39
N ILE A 525 -12.37 14.94 26.50
CA ILE A 525 -13.46 13.95 26.54
C ILE A 525 -13.36 12.91 25.42
N ASN A 526 -12.93 13.32 24.23
CA ASN A 526 -12.80 12.44 23.07
C ASN A 526 -11.68 11.39 23.22
N SER A 527 -10.58 11.70 23.91
CA SER A 527 -9.43 10.81 24.09
C SER A 527 -9.28 10.23 25.51
N SER A 528 -10.15 10.65 26.44
CA SER A 528 -10.11 10.21 27.84
C SER A 528 -10.73 8.81 28.01
N VAL A 529 -9.88 7.86 28.37
CA VAL A 529 -10.27 6.49 28.76
C VAL A 529 -10.98 6.52 30.11
N LEU A 530 -10.55 7.40 31.04
CA LEU A 530 -11.18 7.55 32.35
C LEU A 530 -12.66 7.93 32.23
N ILE A 531 -12.99 8.96 31.44
CA ILE A 531 -14.39 9.38 31.23
C ILE A 531 -15.18 8.24 30.57
N GLY A 532 -14.59 7.57 29.58
CA GLY A 532 -15.23 6.42 28.93
C GLY A 532 -15.61 5.31 29.92
N ILE A 533 -14.69 4.90 30.81
CA ILE A 533 -14.94 3.89 31.84
C ILE A 533 -16.07 4.32 32.79
N ILE A 534 -16.06 5.58 33.24
CA ILE A 534 -17.07 6.12 34.16
C ILE A 534 -18.45 6.14 33.49
N ILE A 535 -18.54 6.60 32.24
CA ILE A 535 -19.81 6.67 31.50
C ILE A 535 -20.39 5.28 31.25
N ARG A 536 -19.54 4.31 30.89
CA ARG A 536 -19.94 2.93 30.64
C ARG A 536 -20.47 2.23 31.87
N ASN A 537 -19.87 2.49 33.04
CA ASN A 537 -20.19 1.78 34.26
C ASN A 537 -21.33 2.50 35.03
N PRO A 538 -22.55 1.92 35.09
CA PRO A 538 -23.69 2.58 35.71
C PRO A 538 -23.49 2.87 37.21
N VAL A 539 -22.68 2.07 37.90
CA VAL A 539 -22.38 2.27 39.33
C VAL A 539 -21.45 3.47 39.52
N LEU A 540 -20.41 3.59 38.70
CA LEU A 540 -19.48 4.73 38.76
C LEU A 540 -20.19 6.02 38.33
N TRP A 541 -20.98 5.96 37.26
CA TRP A 541 -21.79 7.07 36.79
C TRP A 541 -22.73 7.58 37.89
N SER A 542 -23.52 6.69 38.51
CA SER A 542 -24.48 7.09 39.54
C SER A 542 -23.80 7.72 40.75
N ARG A 543 -22.66 7.14 41.19
CA ARG A 543 -21.87 7.68 42.31
C ARG A 543 -21.35 9.09 42.00
N MET A 544 -20.82 9.30 40.81
CA MET A 544 -20.30 10.59 40.35
C MET A 544 -21.42 11.63 40.16
N ALA A 545 -22.54 11.22 39.55
CA ALA A 545 -23.68 12.10 39.29
C ALA A 545 -24.36 12.60 40.58
N LEU A 546 -24.41 11.77 41.62
CA LEU A 546 -24.91 12.16 42.95
C LEU A 546 -24.04 13.26 43.56
N SER A 547 -22.70 13.12 43.53
CA SER A 547 -21.80 14.15 44.06
C SER A 547 -21.91 15.48 43.31
N PHE A 548 -22.10 15.47 41.99
CA PHE A 548 -22.40 16.70 41.22
C PHE A 548 -23.78 17.30 41.50
N ALA A 549 -24.72 16.55 42.08
CA ALA A 549 -26.01 17.08 42.51
C ALA A 549 -25.93 17.69 43.90
N GLU A 550 -25.11 17.12 44.78
CA GLU A 550 -24.87 17.60 46.16
C GLU A 550 -23.98 18.86 46.18
N GLU A 551 -22.93 18.94 45.37
CA GLU A 551 -22.06 20.14 45.24
C GLU A 551 -22.74 21.30 44.48
N ARG A 552 -23.89 21.05 43.85
CA ARG A 552 -24.63 22.02 43.04
C ARG A 552 -25.29 23.13 43.85
N GLU A 553 -25.42 22.95 45.17
CA GLU A 553 -25.95 23.98 46.08
C GLU A 553 -24.92 25.09 46.39
N GLU A 554 -23.63 24.92 46.03
CA GLU A 554 -22.55 25.88 46.38
C GLU A 554 -21.77 26.47 45.18
N LEU A 555 -21.85 25.93 43.95
CA LEU A 555 -21.06 26.43 42.82
C LEU A 555 -21.87 27.15 41.72
N ASP A 556 -21.71 28.47 41.68
CA ASP A 556 -22.29 29.42 40.71
C ASP A 556 -21.39 29.67 39.48
N GLN A 557 -20.66 28.64 39.02
CA GLN A 557 -19.74 28.77 37.87
C GLN A 557 -20.31 28.15 36.60
N LYS A 558 -20.65 29.01 35.62
CA LYS A 558 -21.21 28.68 34.29
C LYS A 558 -20.44 27.59 33.52
N THR A 559 -19.13 27.46 33.75
CA THR A 559 -18.25 26.47 33.10
C THR A 559 -18.50 25.04 33.60
N GLU A 560 -18.77 24.85 34.89
CA GLU A 560 -19.02 23.53 35.48
C GLU A 560 -20.35 22.95 35.05
N GLN A 561 -21.37 23.79 34.91
CA GLN A 561 -22.67 23.39 34.37
C GLN A 561 -22.54 22.88 32.92
N TYR A 562 -21.69 23.53 32.11
CA TYR A 562 -21.43 23.08 30.74
C TYR A 562 -20.74 21.70 30.70
N HIS A 563 -19.71 21.49 31.53
CA HIS A 563 -19.00 20.21 31.63
C HIS A 563 -19.94 19.06 32.02
N LEU A 564 -20.82 19.31 32.99
CA LEU A 564 -21.79 18.33 33.44
C LEU A 564 -22.83 17.98 32.37
N ILE A 565 -23.34 18.99 31.64
CA ILE A 565 -24.26 18.77 30.51
C ILE A 565 -23.58 17.90 29.45
N SER A 566 -22.32 18.15 29.11
CA SER A 566 -21.57 17.33 28.14
C SER A 566 -21.45 15.87 28.61
N LEU A 567 -21.10 15.63 29.88
CA LEU A 567 -21.02 14.27 30.43
C LEU A 567 -22.38 13.56 30.41
N GLN A 568 -23.46 14.27 30.77
CA GLN A 568 -24.82 13.75 30.74
C GLN A 568 -25.25 13.38 29.32
N GLN A 569 -24.95 14.23 28.33
CA GLN A 569 -25.23 13.95 26.92
C GLN A 569 -24.49 12.71 26.43
N CYS A 570 -23.22 12.54 26.81
CA CYS A 570 -22.46 11.35 26.45
C CYS A 570 -23.02 10.08 27.11
N HIS A 571 -23.39 10.13 28.40
CA HIS A 571 -24.00 9.00 29.08
C HIS A 571 -25.38 8.64 28.51
N GLN A 572 -26.25 9.63 28.29
CA GLN A 572 -27.55 9.41 27.65
C GLN A 572 -27.38 8.85 26.24
N GLY A 573 -26.44 9.37 25.45
CA GLY A 573 -26.16 8.86 24.11
C GLY A 573 -25.66 7.42 24.12
N PHE A 574 -24.83 7.04 25.09
CA PHE A 574 -24.32 5.69 25.24
C PHE A 574 -25.43 4.71 25.64
N THR A 575 -26.22 5.05 26.65
CA THR A 575 -27.35 4.23 27.12
C THR A 575 -28.40 4.06 26.03
N LEU A 576 -28.78 5.15 25.35
CA LEU A 576 -29.73 5.11 24.23
C LEU A 576 -29.19 4.26 23.08
N PHE A 577 -27.89 4.34 22.76
CA PHE A 577 -27.30 3.47 21.75
C PHE A 577 -27.49 2.00 22.11
N LEU A 578 -27.21 1.61 23.35
CA LEU A 578 -27.35 0.22 23.80
C LEU A 578 -28.81 -0.26 23.76
N GLU A 579 -29.74 0.59 24.19
CA GLU A 579 -31.18 0.29 24.15
C GLU A 579 -31.66 0.09 22.71
N LEU A 580 -31.36 1.03 21.80
CA LEU A 580 -31.75 0.94 20.40
C LEU A 580 -31.09 -0.26 19.69
N ALA A 581 -29.82 -0.54 19.99
CA ALA A 581 -29.11 -1.71 19.45
C ALA A 581 -29.75 -3.03 19.92
N HIS A 582 -30.25 -3.07 21.16
CA HIS A 582 -30.94 -4.23 21.71
C HIS A 582 -32.34 -4.42 21.11
N GLU A 583 -33.07 -3.34 20.85
CA GLU A 583 -34.44 -3.39 20.29
C GLU A 583 -34.47 -3.65 18.78
N LEU A 584 -33.41 -3.28 18.05
CA LEU A 584 -33.37 -3.37 16.59
C LEU A 584 -33.75 -4.75 16.01
N PRO A 585 -33.29 -5.90 16.56
CA PRO A 585 -33.67 -7.22 16.05
C PRO A 585 -35.18 -7.50 16.10
N SER A 586 -35.91 -6.90 17.05
CA SER A 586 -37.35 -7.11 17.24
C SER A 586 -38.22 -6.32 16.26
N ILE A 587 -37.64 -5.38 15.51
CA ILE A 587 -38.38 -4.51 14.60
C ILE A 587 -38.49 -5.17 13.23
N THR A 588 -39.70 -5.29 12.71
CA THR A 588 -39.98 -5.95 11.42
C THR A 588 -40.18 -4.97 10.26
N GLN A 589 -40.47 -3.69 10.55
CA GLN A 589 -40.75 -2.68 9.54
C GLN A 589 -39.46 -2.08 8.95
N ILE A 590 -39.37 -2.03 7.60
CA ILE A 590 -38.22 -1.50 6.84
C ILE A 590 -37.87 -0.07 7.23
N ASN A 591 -38.85 0.83 7.20
CA ASN A 591 -38.63 2.25 7.45
C ASN A 591 -38.16 2.50 8.89
N ALA A 592 -38.69 1.75 9.85
CA ALA A 592 -38.28 1.83 11.25
C ALA A 592 -36.82 1.36 11.44
N ARG A 593 -36.41 0.27 10.77
CA ARG A 593 -35.00 -0.18 10.78
C ARG A 593 -34.04 0.84 10.19
N ILE A 594 -34.38 1.45 9.05
CA ILE A 594 -33.55 2.49 8.41
C ILE A 594 -33.33 3.67 9.37
N ILE A 595 -34.42 4.16 9.99
CA ILE A 595 -34.37 5.29 10.93
C ILE A 595 -33.46 4.93 12.11
N LEU A 596 -33.63 3.74 12.69
CA LEU A 596 -32.83 3.32 13.84
C LEU A 596 -31.36 3.10 13.52
N VAL A 597 -31.03 2.47 12.39
CA VAL A 597 -29.62 2.33 11.97
C VAL A 597 -29.00 3.70 11.74
N THR A 598 -29.73 4.65 11.15
CA THR A 598 -29.27 6.03 10.96
C THR A 598 -29.03 6.72 12.31
N GLU A 599 -29.95 6.55 13.26
CA GLU A 599 -29.85 7.12 14.60
C GLU A 599 -28.69 6.50 15.40
N LEU A 600 -28.49 5.19 15.32
CA LEU A 600 -27.35 4.49 15.92
C LEU A 600 -26.03 5.04 15.40
N ASN A 601 -25.91 5.28 14.09
CA ASN A 601 -24.73 5.93 13.51
C ASN A 601 -24.53 7.36 14.02
N ARG A 602 -25.62 8.12 14.15
CA ARG A 602 -25.61 9.49 14.67
C ARG A 602 -25.20 9.55 16.14
N LEU A 603 -25.65 8.60 16.95
CA LEU A 603 -25.29 8.49 18.37
C LEU A 603 -23.82 8.06 18.49
N PHE A 604 -23.41 7.02 17.77
CA PHE A 604 -22.04 6.53 17.73
C PHE A 604 -21.04 7.65 17.43
N ALA A 605 -21.28 8.46 16.40
CA ALA A 605 -20.40 9.55 15.99
C ALA A 605 -20.24 10.67 17.05
N LYS A 606 -21.17 10.80 17.99
CA LYS A 606 -21.13 11.79 19.07
C LYS A 606 -20.47 11.28 20.35
N LEU A 607 -20.18 9.98 20.44
CA LEU A 607 -19.57 9.40 21.63
C LEU A 607 -18.04 9.61 21.66
N PRO A 608 -17.42 9.64 22.84
CA PRO A 608 -15.97 9.56 23.00
C PRO A 608 -15.33 8.37 22.26
N GLN A 609 -14.08 8.52 21.79
CA GLN A 609 -13.40 7.49 20.99
C GLN A 609 -13.30 6.14 21.71
N PHE A 610 -13.09 6.16 23.03
CA PHE A 610 -13.05 4.93 23.83
C PHE A 610 -14.37 4.15 23.74
N LEU A 611 -15.51 4.84 23.85
CA LEU A 611 -16.83 4.22 23.75
C LEU A 611 -17.16 3.83 22.30
N GLN A 612 -16.70 4.60 21.31
CA GLN A 612 -16.80 4.22 19.90
C GLN A 612 -16.06 2.90 19.63
N ALA A 613 -14.82 2.75 20.09
CA ALA A 613 -14.04 1.53 19.89
C ALA A 613 -14.73 0.30 20.50
N GLU A 614 -15.40 0.47 21.64
CA GLU A 614 -16.17 -0.60 22.28
C GLU A 614 -17.46 -0.96 21.54
N LEU A 615 -18.18 0.04 21.02
CA LEU A 615 -19.46 -0.17 20.34
C LEU A 615 -19.30 -0.54 18.86
N ALA A 616 -18.11 -0.32 18.27
CA ALA A 616 -17.85 -0.55 16.86
C ALA A 616 -18.16 -1.99 16.39
N PRO A 617 -17.79 -3.07 17.12
CA PRO A 617 -18.17 -4.42 16.73
C PRO A 617 -19.69 -4.63 16.65
N THR A 618 -20.44 -4.06 17.60
CA THR A 618 -21.89 -4.12 17.63
C THR A 618 -22.50 -3.36 16.46
N LEU A 619 -22.03 -2.13 16.20
CA LEU A 619 -22.51 -1.31 15.10
C LEU A 619 -22.20 -1.95 13.74
N ASN A 620 -20.99 -2.47 13.55
CA ASN A 620 -20.58 -3.14 12.31
C ASN A 620 -21.45 -4.36 12.04
N LYS A 621 -21.68 -5.20 13.06
CA LYS A 621 -22.59 -6.34 12.95
C LYS A 621 -24.01 -5.91 12.54
N ILE A 622 -24.54 -4.88 13.20
CA ILE A 622 -25.86 -4.32 12.87
C ILE A 622 -25.91 -3.83 11.41
N GLN A 623 -24.88 -3.12 10.96
CA GLN A 623 -24.79 -2.60 9.60
C GLN A 623 -24.66 -3.72 8.57
N ASP A 624 -23.90 -4.78 8.86
CA ASP A 624 -23.76 -5.95 8.00
C ASP A 624 -25.09 -6.69 7.86
N GLU A 625 -25.74 -7.01 8.98
CA GLU A 625 -27.08 -7.64 8.99
C GLU A 625 -28.11 -6.77 8.25
N PHE A 626 -28.03 -5.45 8.41
CA PHE A 626 -28.89 -4.52 7.72
C PHE A 626 -28.64 -4.51 6.19
N ARG A 627 -27.37 -4.53 5.75
CA ARG A 627 -27.00 -4.64 4.33
C ARG A 627 -27.47 -5.94 3.71
N GLU A 628 -27.26 -7.08 4.37
CA GLU A 628 -27.73 -8.38 3.91
C GLU A 628 -29.26 -8.39 3.77
N TRP A 629 -29.95 -7.82 4.75
CA TRP A 629 -31.40 -7.74 4.74
C TRP A 629 -31.94 -6.83 3.63
N GLN A 630 -31.28 -5.70 3.34
CA GLN A 630 -31.60 -4.85 2.19
C GLN A 630 -31.47 -5.63 0.86
N LEU A 631 -30.39 -6.40 0.71
CA LEU A 631 -30.17 -7.22 -0.49
C LEU A 631 -31.22 -8.33 -0.66
N CYS A 632 -31.71 -8.93 0.42
CA CYS A 632 -32.78 -9.92 0.37
C CYS A 632 -34.12 -9.28 -0.04
N ASN A 633 -34.48 -8.15 0.57
CA ASN A 633 -35.74 -7.47 0.24
C ASN A 633 -35.76 -6.88 -1.17
N GLU A 634 -34.63 -6.38 -1.70
CA GLU A 634 -34.56 -5.93 -3.09
C GLU A 634 -34.78 -7.08 -4.08
N LYS A 635 -34.27 -8.27 -3.78
CA LYS A 635 -34.52 -9.48 -4.58
C LYS A 635 -35.98 -9.93 -4.52
N ASP A 636 -36.62 -9.82 -3.35
CA ASP A 636 -38.03 -10.17 -3.17
C ASP A 636 -38.96 -9.17 -3.88
N ILE A 637 -38.61 -7.88 -3.92
CA ILE A 637 -39.34 -6.87 -4.69
C ILE A 637 -39.19 -7.12 -6.20
N LEU A 638 -37.98 -7.42 -6.67
CA LEU A 638 -37.71 -7.70 -8.08
C LEU A 638 -38.40 -9.00 -8.55
N SER A 639 -38.43 -10.04 -7.72
CA SER A 639 -39.14 -11.29 -8.05
C SER A 639 -40.66 -11.10 -8.08
N LEU A 640 -41.23 -10.29 -7.19
CA LEU A 640 -42.65 -9.91 -7.21
C LEU A 640 -43.01 -9.01 -8.42
N GLU A 641 -42.08 -8.19 -8.91
CA GLU A 641 -42.27 -7.41 -10.14
C GLU A 641 -42.17 -8.26 -11.42
N GLU A 642 -41.34 -9.31 -11.41
CA GLU A 642 -41.29 -10.30 -12.49
C GLU A 642 -42.53 -11.21 -12.51
N GLU A 643 -43.00 -11.70 -11.36
CA GLU A 643 -44.25 -12.48 -11.27
C GLU A 643 -45.50 -11.67 -11.68
N ASN A 644 -45.48 -10.34 -11.49
CA ASN A 644 -46.57 -9.47 -11.95
C ASN A 644 -46.49 -9.10 -13.44
N LYS A 645 -45.34 -9.29 -14.11
CA LYS A 645 -45.22 -9.15 -15.57
C LYS A 645 -45.79 -10.35 -16.34
N ASP A 646 -45.81 -11.52 -15.73
CA ASP A 646 -46.32 -12.76 -16.35
C ASP A 646 -47.82 -13.01 -16.13
N ARG A 647 -48.55 -12.11 -15.45
CA ARG A 647 -50.02 -12.17 -15.41
C ARG A 647 -50.62 -11.50 -16.66
N PRO A 648 -51.40 -12.23 -17.48
CA PRO A 648 -52.03 -11.65 -18.67
C PRO A 648 -53.07 -10.59 -18.27
N SER A 649 -52.92 -9.40 -18.84
CA SER A 649 -53.79 -8.24 -18.67
C SER A 649 -55.20 -8.50 -19.21
N ILE A 650 -56.21 -8.49 -18.33
CA ILE A 650 -57.60 -8.28 -18.71
C ILE A 650 -57.97 -6.82 -18.38
N GLU A 651 -58.22 -6.09 -19.47
CA GLU A 651 -58.97 -4.83 -19.66
C GLU A 651 -58.78 -3.61 -18.73
N ARG A 652 -58.20 -2.58 -19.37
CA ARG A 652 -58.61 -1.15 -19.39
C ARG A 652 -59.09 -0.49 -18.09
N ASP A 653 -58.27 0.45 -17.58
CA ASP A 653 -58.62 1.87 -17.69
C ASP A 653 -57.39 2.78 -17.49
N SER A 654 -57.12 3.60 -18.50
CA SER A 654 -55.90 4.41 -18.67
C SER A 654 -55.87 5.73 -17.88
N ASN A 655 -56.64 5.85 -16.79
CA ASN A 655 -56.61 7.02 -15.89
C ASN A 655 -55.97 6.74 -14.52
N ASN A 656 -55.52 5.51 -14.24
CA ASN A 656 -55.09 5.15 -12.88
C ASN A 656 -53.56 5.15 -12.65
N LYS A 657 -52.72 5.14 -13.70
CA LYS A 657 -51.25 5.07 -13.51
C LYS A 657 -50.63 6.37 -12.95
N GLU A 658 -51.21 7.52 -13.25
CA GLU A 658 -50.75 8.81 -12.71
C GLU A 658 -51.31 9.07 -11.31
N SER A 659 -52.55 8.60 -11.05
CA SER A 659 -53.18 8.59 -9.73
C SER A 659 -52.41 7.72 -8.73
N THR A 660 -51.95 6.52 -9.08
CA THR A 660 -51.20 5.66 -8.14
C THR A 660 -49.79 6.17 -7.84
N ARG A 661 -49.11 6.82 -8.80
CA ARG A 661 -47.80 7.47 -8.56
C ARG A 661 -47.92 8.76 -7.75
N GLN A 662 -49.01 9.52 -7.92
CA GLN A 662 -49.32 10.64 -7.03
C GLN A 662 -49.76 10.12 -5.65
N LYS A 663 -50.58 9.07 -5.54
CA LYS A 663 -51.01 8.48 -4.25
C LYS A 663 -49.84 7.94 -3.43
N LEU A 664 -48.86 7.27 -4.05
CA LEU A 664 -47.64 6.85 -3.36
C LEU A 664 -46.78 8.05 -2.92
N LYS A 665 -46.68 9.12 -3.72
CA LYS A 665 -45.96 10.34 -3.31
C LYS A 665 -46.68 11.10 -2.19
N THR A 666 -48.01 11.17 -2.21
CA THR A 666 -48.80 11.86 -1.18
C THR A 666 -48.91 11.02 0.11
N GLU A 667 -48.88 9.68 0.04
CA GLU A 667 -48.77 8.81 1.23
C GLU A 667 -47.38 8.85 1.85
N THR A 668 -46.32 9.04 1.06
CA THR A 668 -44.94 9.23 1.57
C THR A 668 -44.76 10.59 2.27
N ILE A 669 -45.49 11.64 1.85
CA ILE A 669 -45.45 12.97 2.48
C ILE A 669 -46.45 13.09 3.65
N SER A 670 -47.59 12.40 3.60
CA SER A 670 -48.59 12.36 4.68
C SER A 670 -48.14 11.52 5.88
N THR A 671 -47.35 10.47 5.66
CA THR A 671 -46.85 9.62 6.75
C THR A 671 -45.59 10.14 7.43
N SER A 672 -44.84 11.09 6.85
CA SER A 672 -43.77 11.80 7.57
C SER A 672 -44.32 12.69 8.68
N HIS A 673 -45.52 13.27 8.50
CA HIS A 673 -46.25 13.98 9.56
C HIS A 673 -46.77 13.07 10.68
N ASN A 674 -47.02 11.79 10.41
CA ASN A 674 -47.36 10.81 11.46
C ASN A 674 -46.13 10.22 12.17
N ALA A 675 -44.96 10.23 11.53
CA ALA A 675 -43.68 9.86 12.16
C ALA A 675 -43.16 10.95 13.11
N GLU A 676 -43.39 12.24 12.81
CA GLU A 676 -43.15 13.34 13.75
C GLU A 676 -44.03 13.24 15.01
N ASN A 677 -45.25 12.68 14.90
CA ASN A 677 -46.15 12.46 16.04
C ASN A 677 -45.68 11.34 17.00
N TYR A 678 -44.90 10.36 16.51
CA TYR A 678 -44.27 9.36 17.38
C TYR A 678 -43.05 9.92 18.13
N LEU A 679 -42.35 10.92 17.56
CA LEU A 679 -41.26 11.66 18.21
C LEU A 679 -41.78 12.71 19.22
N LEU A 680 -42.97 13.28 18.99
CA LEU A 680 -43.64 14.20 19.93
C LEU A 680 -44.15 13.50 21.20
N PHE A 681 -44.41 12.20 21.16
CA PHE A 681 -44.85 11.43 22.33
C PHE A 681 -43.76 11.27 23.41
N PHE A 682 -42.49 11.48 23.05
CA PHE A 682 -41.35 11.45 23.98
C PHE A 682 -40.83 12.84 24.40
N SER A 683 -41.42 13.93 23.91
CA SER A 683 -40.99 15.31 24.24
C SER A 683 -41.96 16.10 25.14
N HIS A 684 -43.03 15.48 25.65
CA HIS A 684 -43.98 16.11 26.59
C HIS A 684 -44.05 15.38 27.93
N ALA A 685 -42.98 15.54 28.71
CA ALA A 685 -43.08 15.62 30.17
C ALA A 685 -42.33 16.89 30.60
N ASP A 686 -43.06 17.76 31.30
CA ASP A 686 -42.73 19.09 31.83
C ASP A 686 -42.66 20.29 30.88
N THR A 687 -43.69 21.11 31.00
CA THR A 687 -43.80 22.47 30.47
C THR A 687 -43.68 23.48 31.61
N SER A 688 -42.57 24.21 31.64
CA SER A 688 -42.59 25.63 32.03
C SER A 688 -41.49 26.40 31.26
N LYS A 689 -41.93 27.26 30.35
CA LYS A 689 -41.14 28.28 29.61
C LYS A 689 -40.81 29.48 30.53
N PRO A 690 -39.93 30.45 30.17
CA PRO A 690 -39.50 30.90 28.83
C PRO A 690 -37.94 31.09 28.71
N SER A 691 -37.25 31.55 27.66
CA SER A 691 -37.51 32.34 26.44
C SER A 691 -36.32 32.24 25.46
N SER A 692 -36.61 32.32 24.15
CA SER A 692 -35.82 32.91 23.04
C SER A 692 -34.33 32.57 22.84
N PHE A 693 -34.02 31.85 21.75
CA PHE A 693 -33.25 32.36 20.60
C PHE A 693 -33.36 31.32 19.46
N VAL A 694 -33.99 31.73 18.35
CA VAL A 694 -34.14 30.95 17.11
C VAL A 694 -33.07 31.46 16.16
N ASP A 695 -32.20 30.57 15.67
CA ASP A 695 -31.25 30.88 14.59
C ASP A 695 -31.83 30.40 13.25
N GLU A 696 -31.86 31.32 12.30
CA GLU A 696 -32.74 31.40 11.14
C GLU A 696 -32.11 30.76 9.89
N SER A 697 -31.54 29.56 10.05
CA SER A 697 -30.67 28.96 9.01
C SER A 697 -31.22 27.71 8.31
N ILE A 698 -32.40 27.20 8.67
CA ILE A 698 -32.92 25.91 8.14
C ILE A 698 -34.06 26.07 7.11
N ALA A 699 -34.51 27.29 6.81
CA ALA A 699 -35.67 27.53 5.94
C ALA A 699 -35.35 27.73 4.43
N LYS A 700 -34.27 27.14 3.88
CA LYS A 700 -33.93 27.28 2.44
C LYS A 700 -33.70 25.98 1.66
N LEU A 701 -34.10 24.83 2.20
CA LEU A 701 -33.99 23.53 1.51
C LEU A 701 -35.23 22.64 1.70
N VAL A 702 -36.41 23.27 1.70
CA VAL A 702 -37.72 22.68 1.40
C VAL A 702 -38.36 23.58 0.35
#